data_AF-A0A496SS57-F1
#
_entry.id   AF-A0A496SS57-F1
#
_cell.length_a   1.000
_cell.length_b   1.000
_cell.length_c   1.000
_cell.angle_alpha   90.00
_cell.angle_beta   90.00
_cell.angle_gamma   90.00
#
_symmetry.space_group_name_H-M   'P 1'
#
loop_
_entity.id
_entity.type
_entity.pdbx_description
1 polymer ?
#
loop_
_entity_poly.entity_id
_entity_poly.type
_entity_poly.pdbx_seq_one_letter_code
_entity_poly.pdbx_strand_id
1 'polypeptide(L)'
;LTMDADQTITALTNVSTLTASTVNSNITVTEDNGLGLNLVDAGSGDVNITVNAGNLTDNNAGANNLKANDVTLNVAGDIGTAANSIETDIDTLAITNAGNAYINEANGIILNNINVTTLFDLDTSNNGSVTSAAGTKITGTSVDIDAEGAVNINTNIGDITVATSNDNVVVNEDNGLAVNTINAGSGDVTLNLTAGAVTDNNGVTNNITANLLNVTAPGGVDLDTTIDTLTADTSGGNGNINIDETNGLVLNDVNAGSGDVTLTLAAGALNSNPGTKISGNLATLTAPGGIDVNTNITTLTATTTNSAIKVTEDNTLVLNDINAGTGDIEFDINAGTLTSNAGTKITGDDLKIEGAGEIDINTDVTTLEASTADANITVDEDNDLALNLIDAGTGDIDIEAGIVTDGALTDNNGDQKNIIGNNVELTADNGIGSGDALETTINTLTATNTNNGIEIDDEGGLTIAAAGIANTNGWVNITTHSPLNVNANVTAGGNINLTAGDNDSANNDDITIAANVNIQSTGGDVTLQAGDDITQAAGSGVISAGGGEIKLYAGHDNDGDGLINMQAVVGSGAETLAMTANQGITVADAELTTINAFNSINGNINITANTTTSRTLTIDDVVLGTGFGIKNNNGNVTIVNNGTIDIPGTNIPGWPAGAGIYGNNIT
;
A
#
# COMPACT_ATOMS: atom_id res chain seq x y z
N LEU A 1 -74.42 5.68 -11.03
CA LEU A 1 -75.10 4.50 -11.62
C LEU A 1 -74.94 3.33 -10.68
N THR A 2 -76.00 2.56 -10.44
CA THR A 2 -75.93 1.32 -9.64
C THR A 2 -76.32 0.15 -10.53
N MET A 3 -75.45 -0.86 -10.62
CA MET A 3 -75.69 -2.08 -11.39
C MET A 3 -75.48 -3.29 -10.48
N ASP A 4 -76.39 -4.25 -10.54
CA ASP A 4 -76.34 -5.48 -9.74
C ASP A 4 -76.84 -6.63 -10.63
N ALA A 5 -76.01 -7.65 -10.83
CA ALA A 5 -76.33 -8.77 -11.69
C ALA A 5 -75.57 -10.05 -11.28
N ASP A 6 -76.25 -11.20 -11.35
CA ASP A 6 -75.62 -12.51 -11.15
C ASP A 6 -74.69 -12.95 -12.32
N GLN A 7 -74.50 -12.10 -13.34
CA GLN A 7 -73.80 -12.38 -14.60
C GLN A 7 -72.95 -11.18 -15.04
N THR A 8 -72.17 -11.36 -16.11
CA THR A 8 -71.32 -10.32 -16.71
C THR A 8 -72.07 -9.01 -16.97
N ILE A 9 -71.46 -7.90 -16.57
CA ILE A 9 -71.91 -6.55 -16.89
C ILE A 9 -71.05 -5.99 -18.02
N THR A 10 -71.69 -5.49 -19.09
CA THR A 10 -71.03 -4.66 -20.10
C THR A 10 -71.86 -3.39 -20.31
N ALA A 11 -71.25 -2.22 -20.09
CA ALA A 11 -71.94 -0.94 -20.15
C ALA A 11 -71.12 0.13 -20.85
N LEU A 12 -71.81 0.94 -21.66
CA LEU A 12 -71.35 2.26 -22.10
C LEU A 12 -72.14 3.29 -21.31
N THR A 13 -71.45 4.18 -20.61
CA THR A 13 -72.06 5.09 -19.63
C THR A 13 -71.71 6.54 -19.92
N ASN A 14 -72.54 7.44 -19.38
CA ASN A 14 -72.26 8.87 -19.25
C ASN A 14 -72.71 9.31 -17.85
N VAL A 15 -71.98 8.88 -16.83
CA VAL A 15 -72.36 8.99 -15.43
C VAL A 15 -71.20 9.53 -14.59
N SER A 16 -71.53 10.34 -13.58
CA SER A 16 -70.52 10.92 -12.71
C SER A 16 -69.95 9.92 -11.69
N THR A 17 -70.72 8.89 -11.32
CA THR A 17 -70.30 7.89 -10.34
C THR A 17 -70.78 6.49 -10.68
N LEU A 18 -70.05 5.46 -10.22
CA LEU A 18 -70.35 4.04 -10.45
C LEU A 18 -70.36 3.23 -9.16
N THR A 19 -71.41 2.44 -8.99
CA THR A 19 -71.47 1.27 -8.12
C THR A 19 -71.87 0.09 -8.99
N ALA A 20 -71.11 -0.99 -8.97
CA ALA A 20 -71.44 -2.19 -9.74
C ALA A 20 -71.09 -3.44 -8.93
N SER A 21 -71.92 -4.48 -8.99
CA SER A 21 -71.59 -5.76 -8.37
C SER A 21 -72.04 -6.93 -9.23
N THR A 22 -71.24 -8.00 -9.23
CA THR A 22 -71.64 -9.31 -9.73
C THR A 22 -71.23 -10.43 -8.78
N VAL A 23 -71.71 -11.64 -9.05
CA VAL A 23 -71.27 -12.87 -8.37
C VAL A 23 -70.24 -13.58 -9.26
N ASN A 24 -68.95 -13.30 -9.03
CA ASN A 24 -67.82 -13.98 -9.70
C ASN A 24 -67.88 -13.88 -11.23
N SER A 25 -68.26 -12.72 -11.77
CA SER A 25 -68.40 -12.47 -13.21
C SER A 25 -67.80 -11.14 -13.62
N ASN A 26 -67.40 -11.01 -14.88
CA ASN A 26 -66.68 -9.83 -15.33
C ASN A 26 -67.56 -8.57 -15.36
N ILE A 27 -66.96 -7.43 -15.06
CA ILE A 27 -67.54 -6.10 -15.23
C ILE A 27 -66.71 -5.35 -16.27
N THR A 28 -67.36 -4.84 -17.31
CA THR A 28 -66.72 -4.01 -18.34
C THR A 28 -67.49 -2.71 -18.50
N VAL A 29 -66.83 -1.58 -18.24
CA VAL A 29 -67.43 -0.25 -18.33
C VAL A 29 -66.59 0.63 -19.25
N THR A 30 -67.25 1.30 -20.19
CA THR A 30 -66.69 2.42 -20.94
C THR A 30 -67.47 3.66 -20.56
N GLU A 31 -66.77 4.70 -20.10
CA GLU A 31 -67.33 5.99 -19.73
C GLU A 31 -66.70 7.09 -20.60
N ASP A 32 -67.53 8.01 -21.07
CA ASP A 32 -67.08 9.08 -21.97
C ASP A 32 -66.36 10.23 -21.24
N ASN A 33 -66.69 10.47 -19.96
CA ASN A 33 -66.17 11.58 -19.14
C ASN A 33 -65.54 11.07 -17.84
N GLY A 34 -65.18 11.97 -16.91
CA GLY A 34 -64.62 11.56 -15.62
C GLY A 34 -65.58 10.69 -14.81
N LEU A 35 -65.04 9.71 -14.08
CA LEU A 35 -65.81 8.69 -13.35
C LEU A 35 -65.37 8.60 -11.89
N GLY A 36 -66.31 8.82 -10.96
CA GLY A 36 -66.11 8.54 -9.54
C GLY A 36 -66.49 7.10 -9.16
N LEU A 37 -65.59 6.34 -8.55
CA LEU A 37 -65.89 4.99 -8.08
C LEU A 37 -66.44 5.03 -6.66
N ASN A 38 -67.62 4.43 -6.46
CA ASN A 38 -67.95 3.84 -5.17
C ASN A 38 -67.36 2.42 -5.17
N LEU A 39 -68.10 1.40 -4.75
CA LEU A 39 -67.66 0.00 -4.90
C LEU A 39 -68.04 -0.59 -6.27
N VAL A 40 -67.05 -1.15 -6.96
CA VAL A 40 -67.17 -2.07 -8.10
C VAL A 40 -66.61 -3.43 -7.68
N ASP A 41 -67.51 -4.41 -7.50
CA ASP A 41 -67.18 -5.72 -6.93
C ASP A 41 -67.57 -6.84 -7.90
N ALA A 42 -66.56 -7.44 -8.54
CA ALA A 42 -66.75 -8.58 -9.44
C ALA A 42 -66.62 -9.94 -8.73
N GLY A 43 -66.40 -9.97 -7.41
CA GLY A 43 -65.95 -11.16 -6.71
C GLY A 43 -64.67 -11.69 -7.34
N SER A 44 -64.67 -12.95 -7.79
CA SER A 44 -63.54 -13.55 -8.51
C SER A 44 -63.52 -13.27 -10.03
N GLY A 45 -64.32 -12.32 -10.51
CA GLY A 45 -64.34 -11.91 -11.93
C GLY A 45 -63.38 -10.75 -12.21
N ASP A 46 -63.24 -10.40 -13.49
CA ASP A 46 -62.36 -9.31 -13.92
C ASP A 46 -63.10 -7.97 -14.02
N VAL A 47 -62.41 -6.87 -13.75
CA VAL A 47 -62.93 -5.51 -13.95
C VAL A 47 -62.14 -4.80 -15.04
N ASN A 48 -62.83 -4.35 -16.09
CA ASN A 48 -62.25 -3.58 -17.18
C ASN A 48 -62.93 -2.20 -17.26
N ILE A 49 -62.20 -1.13 -16.99
CA ILE A 49 -62.74 0.24 -17.01
C ILE A 49 -61.97 1.09 -18.03
N THR A 50 -62.70 1.68 -18.96
CA THR A 50 -62.19 2.69 -19.89
C THR A 50 -62.86 4.04 -19.62
N VAL A 51 -62.06 5.08 -19.41
CA VAL A 51 -62.51 6.48 -19.25
C VAL A 51 -61.90 7.31 -20.38
N ASN A 52 -62.72 7.67 -21.37
CA ASN A 52 -62.27 8.31 -22.61
C ASN A 52 -61.80 9.77 -22.44
N ALA A 53 -62.30 10.46 -21.41
CA ALA A 53 -61.89 11.82 -21.07
C ALA A 53 -62.04 12.06 -19.56
N GLY A 54 -61.11 12.79 -18.95
CA GLY A 54 -61.14 13.07 -17.51
C GLY A 54 -60.53 11.95 -16.66
N ASN A 55 -60.72 12.05 -15.34
CA ASN A 55 -60.06 11.23 -14.33
C ASN A 55 -60.96 10.09 -13.82
N LEU A 56 -60.34 9.03 -13.31
CA LEU A 56 -60.98 8.03 -12.47
C LEU A 56 -60.71 8.38 -11.02
N THR A 57 -61.72 8.67 -10.21
CA THR A 57 -61.54 9.21 -8.84
C THR A 57 -62.21 8.34 -7.79
N ASP A 58 -61.67 8.30 -6.57
CA ASP A 58 -62.39 7.73 -5.43
C ASP A 58 -63.60 8.62 -5.04
N ASN A 59 -64.74 7.99 -4.78
CA ASN A 59 -65.98 8.61 -4.31
C ASN A 59 -66.59 7.91 -3.07
N ASN A 60 -65.89 6.98 -2.41
CA ASN A 60 -66.33 6.33 -1.17
C ASN A 60 -65.31 6.42 -0.01
N ALA A 61 -64.31 7.31 -0.11
CA ALA A 61 -63.25 7.48 0.89
C ALA A 61 -62.46 6.16 1.04
N GLY A 62 -61.79 5.92 2.17
CA GLY A 62 -60.89 4.76 2.36
C GLY A 62 -61.55 3.37 2.40
N ALA A 63 -62.67 3.15 1.72
CA ALA A 63 -63.27 1.84 1.52
C ALA A 63 -63.03 1.40 0.08
N ASN A 64 -62.73 0.13 -0.15
CA ASN A 64 -62.35 -0.38 -1.47
C ASN A 64 -63.28 0.10 -2.58
N ASN A 65 -62.70 0.73 -3.59
CA ASN A 65 -63.36 1.07 -4.84
C ASN A 65 -63.46 -0.14 -5.77
N LEU A 66 -62.45 -0.99 -5.80
CA LEU A 66 -62.38 -2.15 -6.69
C LEU A 66 -62.15 -3.44 -5.91
N LYS A 67 -62.91 -4.48 -6.24
CA LYS A 67 -62.71 -5.87 -5.80
C LYS A 67 -62.86 -6.81 -6.98
N ALA A 68 -61.81 -7.55 -7.31
CA ALA A 68 -61.73 -8.37 -8.51
C ALA A 68 -60.54 -9.33 -8.43
N ASN A 69 -60.47 -10.31 -9.32
CA ASN A 69 -59.19 -11.00 -9.57
C ASN A 69 -58.27 -10.06 -10.38
N ASP A 70 -58.62 -9.81 -11.64
CA ASP A 70 -57.84 -8.97 -12.54
C ASP A 70 -58.54 -7.65 -12.81
N VAL A 71 -57.81 -6.54 -12.73
CA VAL A 71 -58.27 -5.21 -13.11
C VAL A 71 -57.47 -4.67 -14.28
N THR A 72 -58.16 -4.18 -15.32
CA THR A 72 -57.56 -3.38 -16.39
C THR A 72 -58.18 -1.99 -16.45
N LEU A 73 -57.34 -0.96 -16.35
CA LEU A 73 -57.72 0.44 -16.43
C LEU A 73 -57.14 1.09 -17.71
N ASN A 74 -57.97 1.89 -18.38
CA ASN A 74 -57.58 2.73 -19.52
C ASN A 74 -58.19 4.12 -19.33
N VAL A 75 -57.43 5.07 -18.81
CA VAL A 75 -57.94 6.37 -18.38
C VAL A 75 -57.18 7.47 -19.12
N ALA A 76 -57.91 8.39 -19.76
CA ALA A 76 -57.26 9.48 -20.50
C ALA A 76 -56.58 10.50 -19.58
N GLY A 77 -57.14 10.71 -18.37
CA GLY A 77 -56.56 11.54 -17.31
C GLY A 77 -55.87 10.71 -16.22
N ASP A 78 -55.96 11.17 -14.99
CA ASP A 78 -55.36 10.52 -13.82
C ASP A 78 -56.27 9.44 -13.23
N ILE A 79 -55.66 8.45 -12.57
CA ILE A 79 -56.32 7.48 -11.68
C ILE A 79 -56.00 7.87 -10.24
N GLY A 80 -57.02 8.24 -9.47
CA GLY A 80 -56.85 8.72 -8.11
C GLY A 80 -56.06 10.04 -8.03
N THR A 81 -55.70 10.41 -6.81
CA THR A 81 -54.81 11.54 -6.47
C THR A 81 -54.00 11.17 -5.22
N ALA A 82 -52.86 11.82 -4.97
CA ALA A 82 -52.07 11.59 -3.75
C ALA A 82 -52.86 11.76 -2.44
N ALA A 83 -53.88 12.61 -2.42
CA ALA A 83 -54.72 12.83 -1.24
C ALA A 83 -55.90 11.85 -1.13
N ASN A 84 -56.19 11.13 -2.22
CA ASN A 84 -57.36 10.27 -2.36
C ASN A 84 -57.07 9.24 -3.47
N SER A 85 -56.30 8.22 -3.12
CA SER A 85 -55.96 7.08 -3.99
C SER A 85 -57.22 6.26 -4.30
N ILE A 86 -57.11 5.34 -5.25
CA ILE A 86 -58.14 4.31 -5.44
C ILE A 86 -57.82 3.14 -4.53
N GLU A 87 -58.68 2.84 -3.56
CA GLU A 87 -58.54 1.66 -2.71
C GLU A 87 -58.96 0.38 -3.45
N THR A 88 -58.11 -0.64 -3.41
CA THR A 88 -58.31 -1.89 -4.15
C THR A 88 -58.09 -3.12 -3.26
N ASP A 89 -58.72 -4.23 -3.64
CA ASP A 89 -58.50 -5.58 -3.10
C ASP A 89 -58.55 -6.53 -4.31
N ILE A 90 -57.40 -6.61 -5.00
CA ILE A 90 -57.26 -7.20 -6.33
C ILE A 90 -55.98 -8.03 -6.46
N ASP A 91 -56.00 -9.08 -7.29
CA ASP A 91 -54.82 -9.93 -7.50
C ASP A 91 -53.86 -9.32 -8.53
N THR A 92 -54.40 -8.81 -9.65
CA THR A 92 -53.60 -8.26 -10.77
C THR A 92 -54.10 -6.90 -11.22
N LEU A 93 -53.19 -5.96 -11.48
CA LEU A 93 -53.49 -4.66 -12.08
C LEU A 93 -52.77 -4.48 -13.42
N ALA A 94 -53.53 -4.04 -14.43
CA ALA A 94 -53.02 -3.52 -15.69
C ALA A 94 -53.50 -2.08 -15.89
N ILE A 95 -52.59 -1.18 -16.25
CA ILE A 95 -52.92 0.19 -16.65
C ILE A 95 -52.41 0.38 -18.07
N THR A 96 -53.32 0.47 -19.03
CA THR A 96 -52.95 0.59 -20.45
C THR A 96 -52.59 2.03 -20.83
N ASN A 97 -53.15 3.01 -20.12
CA ASN A 97 -52.87 4.43 -20.25
C ASN A 97 -53.41 5.18 -19.02
N ALA A 98 -52.62 6.10 -18.47
CA ALA A 98 -53.04 7.16 -17.54
C ALA A 98 -52.02 8.32 -17.53
N GLY A 99 -52.42 9.46 -16.98
CA GLY A 99 -51.49 10.53 -16.61
C GLY A 99 -50.64 10.08 -15.42
N ASN A 100 -51.23 10.17 -14.23
CA ASN A 100 -50.75 9.55 -12.99
C ASN A 100 -51.68 8.40 -12.57
N ALA A 101 -51.20 7.52 -11.70
CA ALA A 101 -52.03 6.55 -11.00
C ALA A 101 -51.63 6.45 -9.53
N TYR A 102 -52.62 6.58 -8.64
CA TYR A 102 -52.49 6.50 -7.18
C TYR A 102 -53.39 5.36 -6.68
N ILE A 103 -52.81 4.28 -6.19
CA ILE A 103 -53.49 3.04 -5.81
C ILE A 103 -53.13 2.66 -4.38
N ASN A 104 -54.13 2.32 -3.56
CA ASN A 104 -53.93 1.75 -2.24
C ASN A 104 -54.48 0.32 -2.24
N GLU A 105 -53.61 -0.68 -2.24
CA GLU A 105 -53.99 -2.08 -2.28
C GLU A 105 -54.04 -2.69 -0.86
N ALA A 106 -55.10 -3.44 -0.58
CA ALA A 106 -55.32 -4.04 0.72
C ALA A 106 -54.38 -5.21 1.04
N ASN A 107 -53.76 -5.82 0.02
CA ASN A 107 -52.86 -6.96 0.14
C ASN A 107 -51.71 -6.91 -0.89
N GLY A 108 -51.21 -8.06 -1.36
CA GLY A 108 -50.16 -8.09 -2.39
C GLY A 108 -50.74 -7.97 -3.81
N ILE A 109 -49.93 -7.54 -4.77
CA ILE A 109 -50.41 -7.28 -6.13
C ILE A 109 -49.43 -7.71 -7.22
N ILE A 110 -50.00 -8.24 -8.30
CA ILE A 110 -49.27 -8.52 -9.54
C ILE A 110 -49.48 -7.37 -10.53
N LEU A 111 -48.40 -6.79 -11.03
CA LEU A 111 -48.43 -5.71 -12.02
C LEU A 111 -48.28 -6.28 -13.44
N ASN A 112 -49.31 -6.09 -14.27
CA ASN A 112 -49.37 -6.56 -15.64
C ASN A 112 -49.43 -5.37 -16.62
N ASN A 113 -48.27 -4.85 -16.99
CA ASN A 113 -48.09 -3.64 -17.81
C ASN A 113 -48.79 -2.43 -17.20
N ILE A 114 -47.99 -1.56 -16.62
CA ILE A 114 -48.45 -0.30 -16.04
C ILE A 114 -47.88 0.82 -16.89
N ASN A 115 -48.72 1.47 -17.69
CA ASN A 115 -48.33 2.57 -18.57
C ASN A 115 -48.96 3.87 -18.06
N VAL A 116 -48.16 4.67 -17.38
CA VAL A 116 -48.50 6.02 -16.94
C VAL A 116 -47.59 7.03 -17.65
N THR A 117 -47.98 8.29 -17.68
CA THR A 117 -47.14 9.34 -18.27
C THR A 117 -46.11 9.84 -17.26
N THR A 118 -46.54 10.06 -16.02
CA THR A 118 -45.73 10.74 -14.99
C THR A 118 -45.44 9.82 -13.82
N LEU A 119 -46.37 9.65 -12.88
CA LEU A 119 -46.15 8.92 -11.64
C LEU A 119 -47.07 7.71 -11.53
N PHE A 120 -46.50 6.57 -11.15
CA PHE A 120 -47.24 5.44 -10.60
C PHE A 120 -46.91 5.35 -9.11
N ASP A 121 -47.92 5.62 -8.28
CA ASP A 121 -47.86 5.59 -6.81
C ASP A 121 -48.74 4.42 -6.33
N LEU A 122 -48.14 3.52 -5.55
CA LEU A 122 -48.74 2.32 -5.03
C LEU A 122 -48.38 2.12 -3.56
N ASP A 123 -49.40 2.12 -2.70
CA ASP A 123 -49.30 1.69 -1.31
C ASP A 123 -49.90 0.28 -1.18
N THR A 124 -49.23 -0.62 -0.48
CA THR A 124 -49.78 -1.93 -0.11
C THR A 124 -49.72 -2.15 1.39
N SER A 125 -50.77 -2.77 1.94
CA SER A 125 -50.87 -3.08 3.37
C SER A 125 -50.90 -4.59 3.64
N ASN A 126 -50.89 -4.98 4.92
CA ASN A 126 -50.96 -6.36 5.40
C ASN A 126 -49.85 -7.27 4.85
N ASN A 127 -48.60 -6.81 4.87
CA ASN A 127 -47.44 -7.52 4.30
C ASN A 127 -47.58 -7.76 2.77
N GLY A 128 -48.27 -6.86 2.08
CA GLY A 128 -48.50 -6.91 0.63
C GLY A 128 -47.19 -6.87 -0.14
N SER A 129 -46.95 -7.88 -0.98
CA SER A 129 -45.80 -7.88 -1.90
C SER A 129 -46.21 -7.36 -3.27
N VAL A 130 -45.32 -6.64 -3.94
CA VAL A 130 -45.54 -6.10 -5.30
C VAL A 130 -44.67 -6.87 -6.28
N THR A 131 -45.25 -7.46 -7.32
CA THR A 131 -44.49 -8.23 -8.31
C THR A 131 -44.93 -7.94 -9.73
N SER A 132 -44.01 -7.69 -10.66
CA SER A 132 -44.34 -7.64 -12.09
C SER A 132 -44.58 -9.04 -12.64
N ALA A 133 -45.65 -9.20 -13.42
CA ALA A 133 -45.86 -10.40 -14.21
C ALA A 133 -44.69 -10.63 -15.19
N ALA A 134 -44.46 -11.89 -15.58
CA ALA A 134 -43.32 -12.22 -16.44
C ALA A 134 -43.40 -11.50 -17.79
N GLY A 135 -42.35 -10.75 -18.14
CA GLY A 135 -42.24 -10.01 -19.40
C GLY A 135 -43.07 -8.73 -19.48
N THR A 136 -43.71 -8.31 -18.38
CA THR A 136 -44.42 -7.03 -18.27
C THR A 136 -43.53 -5.98 -17.63
N LYS A 137 -43.88 -4.70 -17.82
CA LYS A 137 -43.11 -3.57 -17.30
C LYS A 137 -44.00 -2.45 -16.76
N ILE A 138 -43.44 -1.66 -15.85
CA ILE A 138 -43.94 -0.35 -15.50
C ILE A 138 -43.22 0.68 -16.38
N THR A 139 -43.97 1.48 -17.14
CA THR A 139 -43.46 2.56 -17.98
C THR A 139 -44.05 3.87 -17.50
N GLY A 140 -43.21 4.86 -17.25
CA GLY A 140 -43.57 6.16 -16.70
C GLY A 140 -42.35 7.05 -16.53
N THR A 141 -42.53 8.22 -15.91
CA THR A 141 -41.37 9.04 -15.51
C THR A 141 -40.83 8.57 -14.16
N SER A 142 -41.72 8.30 -13.21
CA SER A 142 -41.41 8.01 -11.82
C SER A 142 -42.29 6.87 -11.29
N VAL A 143 -41.74 6.08 -10.38
CA VAL A 143 -42.45 5.06 -9.61
C VAL A 143 -42.22 5.30 -8.12
N ASP A 144 -43.30 5.32 -7.36
CA ASP A 144 -43.31 5.31 -5.90
C ASP A 144 -44.07 4.07 -5.41
N ILE A 145 -43.42 3.26 -4.57
CA ILE A 145 -44.02 2.06 -4.00
C ILE A 145 -43.74 2.04 -2.50
N ASP A 146 -44.78 2.14 -1.69
CA ASP A 146 -44.72 1.81 -0.26
C ASP A 146 -45.34 0.43 -0.06
N ALA A 147 -44.51 -0.59 0.16
CA ALA A 147 -44.96 -1.95 0.34
C ALA A 147 -44.71 -2.45 1.77
N GLU A 148 -45.68 -3.12 2.38
CA GLU A 148 -45.38 -3.83 3.63
C GLU A 148 -44.58 -5.14 3.39
N GLY A 149 -44.51 -5.65 2.16
CA GLY A 149 -43.76 -6.85 1.79
C GLY A 149 -42.69 -6.62 0.71
N ALA A 150 -42.24 -7.70 0.06
CA ALA A 150 -41.19 -7.65 -0.96
C ALA A 150 -41.64 -6.98 -2.27
N VAL A 151 -40.71 -6.31 -2.94
CA VAL A 151 -40.94 -5.65 -4.24
C VAL A 151 -40.06 -6.31 -5.29
N ASN A 152 -40.64 -6.78 -6.40
CA ASN A 152 -39.92 -7.35 -7.53
C ASN A 152 -40.53 -6.89 -8.85
N ILE A 153 -39.97 -5.85 -9.45
CA ILE A 153 -40.58 -5.15 -10.57
C ILE A 153 -39.64 -5.04 -11.77
N ASN A 154 -40.24 -5.01 -12.96
CA ASN A 154 -39.54 -4.65 -14.18
C ASN A 154 -40.01 -3.26 -14.61
N THR A 155 -39.08 -2.39 -14.96
CA THR A 155 -39.35 -0.97 -15.18
C THR A 155 -38.71 -0.47 -16.48
N ASN A 156 -39.27 0.62 -17.00
CA ASN A 156 -38.68 1.51 -17.98
C ASN A 156 -39.03 2.95 -17.57
N ILE A 157 -38.31 3.45 -16.58
CA ILE A 157 -38.64 4.69 -15.86
C ILE A 157 -37.42 5.60 -15.75
N GLY A 158 -37.64 6.85 -15.31
CA GLY A 158 -36.57 7.82 -15.06
C GLY A 158 -36.06 7.74 -13.62
N ASP A 159 -36.97 7.76 -12.65
CA ASP A 159 -36.63 7.73 -11.23
C ASP A 159 -37.52 6.80 -10.40
N ILE A 160 -37.04 6.45 -9.20
CA ILE A 160 -37.73 5.51 -8.32
C ILE A 160 -37.64 5.86 -6.83
N THR A 161 -38.74 5.62 -6.13
CA THR A 161 -38.87 5.55 -4.67
C THR A 161 -39.48 4.20 -4.30
N VAL A 162 -38.88 3.48 -3.34
CA VAL A 162 -39.44 2.23 -2.79
C VAL A 162 -39.22 2.18 -1.27
N ALA A 163 -40.23 1.75 -0.52
CA ALA A 163 -40.08 1.35 0.87
C ALA A 163 -40.63 -0.06 1.09
N THR A 164 -39.96 -0.84 1.95
CA THR A 164 -40.45 -2.13 2.44
C THR A 164 -40.40 -2.21 3.98
N SER A 165 -41.13 -3.14 4.58
CA SER A 165 -41.04 -3.44 6.02
C SER A 165 -40.00 -4.53 6.34
N ASN A 166 -38.74 -4.33 5.92
CA ASN A 166 -37.63 -5.28 6.07
C ASN A 166 -37.61 -6.46 5.08
N ASP A 167 -38.12 -6.24 3.87
CA ASP A 167 -38.17 -7.23 2.81
C ASP A 167 -37.36 -6.78 1.58
N ASN A 168 -37.02 -7.73 0.71
CA ASN A 168 -36.15 -7.48 -0.43
C ASN A 168 -36.81 -6.60 -1.50
N VAL A 169 -35.99 -5.81 -2.17
CA VAL A 169 -36.35 -5.01 -3.34
C VAL A 169 -35.53 -5.48 -4.54
N VAL A 170 -36.20 -5.83 -5.64
CA VAL A 170 -35.59 -6.19 -6.92
C VAL A 170 -36.18 -5.30 -8.00
N VAL A 171 -35.32 -4.57 -8.69
CA VAL A 171 -35.70 -3.70 -9.81
C VAL A 171 -34.90 -4.12 -11.04
N ASN A 172 -35.60 -4.53 -12.09
CA ASN A 172 -35.01 -4.77 -13.40
C ASN A 172 -35.37 -3.60 -14.32
N GLU A 173 -34.40 -2.77 -14.68
CA GLU A 173 -34.60 -1.55 -15.47
C GLU A 173 -33.94 -1.69 -16.85
N ASP A 174 -34.57 -1.18 -17.89
CA ASP A 174 -34.02 -1.23 -19.24
C ASP A 174 -32.89 -0.22 -19.44
N ASN A 175 -33.07 0.98 -18.91
CA ASN A 175 -32.25 2.16 -19.19
C ASN A 175 -31.48 2.59 -17.93
N GLY A 176 -31.08 3.87 -17.84
CA GLY A 176 -30.59 4.44 -16.59
C GLY A 176 -31.71 4.63 -15.56
N LEU A 177 -31.34 4.63 -14.28
CA LEU A 177 -32.25 4.75 -13.15
C LEU A 177 -31.74 5.79 -12.15
N ALA A 178 -32.50 6.85 -11.94
CA ALA A 178 -32.21 7.80 -10.87
C ALA A 178 -32.90 7.34 -9.56
N VAL A 179 -32.14 7.13 -8.49
CA VAL A 179 -32.69 6.63 -7.23
C VAL A 179 -33.00 7.79 -6.30
N ASN A 180 -34.28 7.99 -5.99
CA ASN A 180 -34.69 8.90 -4.92
C ASN A 180 -34.42 8.25 -3.57
N THR A 181 -35.09 7.14 -3.26
CA THR A 181 -34.86 6.38 -2.02
C THR A 181 -35.34 4.95 -2.21
N ILE A 182 -34.55 3.96 -1.81
CA ILE A 182 -34.96 2.58 -1.66
C ILE A 182 -34.63 2.16 -0.21
N ASN A 183 -35.66 2.01 0.60
CA ASN A 183 -35.52 1.56 1.99
C ASN A 183 -36.04 0.13 2.14
N ALA A 184 -35.13 -0.84 2.09
CA ALA A 184 -35.44 -2.24 2.31
C ALA A 184 -35.33 -2.67 3.79
N GLY A 185 -35.00 -1.75 4.71
CA GLY A 185 -34.70 -2.07 6.11
C GLY A 185 -33.56 -3.09 6.20
N SER A 186 -33.81 -4.25 6.83
CA SER A 186 -32.85 -5.36 6.86
C SER A 186 -32.91 -6.31 5.65
N GLY A 187 -33.73 -6.00 4.64
CA GLY A 187 -33.79 -6.74 3.38
C GLY A 187 -32.64 -6.36 2.43
N ASP A 188 -32.52 -7.10 1.34
CA ASP A 188 -31.53 -6.86 0.30
C ASP A 188 -32.12 -6.05 -0.86
N VAL A 189 -31.29 -5.25 -1.53
CA VAL A 189 -31.64 -4.49 -2.72
C VAL A 189 -30.86 -5.03 -3.92
N THR A 190 -31.56 -5.36 -5.00
CA THR A 190 -30.98 -5.76 -6.28
C THR A 190 -31.44 -4.82 -7.40
N LEU A 191 -30.50 -4.15 -8.06
CA LEU A 191 -30.76 -3.28 -9.21
C LEU A 191 -30.07 -3.86 -10.45
N ASN A 192 -30.86 -4.31 -11.42
CA ASN A 192 -30.36 -4.90 -12.66
C ASN A 192 -30.73 -4.01 -13.85
N LEU A 193 -29.76 -3.25 -14.37
CA LEU A 193 -29.96 -2.41 -15.55
C LEU A 193 -29.40 -3.11 -16.80
N THR A 194 -30.15 -3.05 -17.91
CA THR A 194 -29.63 -3.56 -19.18
C THR A 194 -28.70 -2.57 -19.90
N ALA A 195 -28.85 -1.28 -19.62
CA ALA A 195 -28.04 -0.19 -20.14
C ALA A 195 -28.09 1.02 -19.18
N GLY A 196 -27.23 2.02 -19.35
CA GLY A 196 -27.29 3.23 -18.53
C GLY A 196 -26.74 3.06 -17.11
N ALA A 197 -26.78 4.15 -16.34
CA ALA A 197 -26.22 4.25 -15.00
C ALA A 197 -27.31 4.22 -13.92
N VAL A 198 -26.95 3.82 -12.72
CA VAL A 198 -27.71 4.10 -11.50
C VAL A 198 -27.14 5.37 -10.89
N THR A 199 -27.97 6.40 -10.68
CA THR A 199 -27.51 7.71 -10.21
C THR A 199 -28.28 8.20 -9.00
N ASP A 200 -27.61 8.93 -8.11
CA ASP A 200 -28.23 9.72 -7.06
C ASP A 200 -29.19 10.78 -7.65
N ASN A 201 -30.41 10.85 -7.09
CA ASN A 201 -31.42 11.86 -7.44
C ASN A 201 -31.86 12.73 -6.26
N ASN A 202 -31.26 12.59 -5.09
CA ASN A 202 -31.69 13.25 -3.86
C ASN A 202 -30.57 14.12 -3.22
N GLY A 203 -29.34 14.07 -3.75
CA GLY A 203 -28.19 14.81 -3.23
C GLY A 203 -27.50 14.04 -2.10
N VAL A 204 -27.05 14.73 -1.06
CA VAL A 204 -26.30 14.12 0.08
C VAL A 204 -27.15 13.23 1.02
N THR A 205 -28.33 12.83 0.59
CA THR A 205 -29.24 12.04 1.40
C THR A 205 -29.19 10.59 0.99
N ASN A 206 -29.28 9.69 1.96
CA ASN A 206 -29.17 8.26 1.70
C ASN A 206 -30.14 7.79 0.58
N ASN A 207 -29.60 7.27 -0.53
CA ASN A 207 -30.39 6.66 -1.60
C ASN A 207 -30.84 5.25 -1.21
N ILE A 208 -29.99 4.43 -0.59
CA ILE A 208 -30.30 3.01 -0.32
C ILE A 208 -30.05 2.63 1.14
N THR A 209 -31.05 2.07 1.81
CA THR A 209 -30.90 1.38 3.10
C THR A 209 -31.21 -0.09 2.90
N ALA A 210 -30.24 -0.98 3.17
CA ALA A 210 -30.37 -2.42 2.96
C ALA A 210 -29.34 -3.20 3.78
N ASN A 211 -29.47 -4.52 3.84
CA ASN A 211 -28.39 -5.40 4.28
C ASN A 211 -27.33 -5.57 3.16
N LEU A 212 -27.74 -6.03 1.98
CA LEU A 212 -26.90 -6.13 0.78
C LEU A 212 -27.42 -5.21 -0.33
N LEU A 213 -26.53 -4.48 -0.99
CA LEU A 213 -26.77 -3.90 -2.31
C LEU A 213 -26.07 -4.74 -3.38
N ASN A 214 -26.85 -5.26 -4.33
CA ASN A 214 -26.34 -5.90 -5.55
C ASN A 214 -26.75 -5.07 -6.77
N VAL A 215 -25.81 -4.44 -7.45
CA VAL A 215 -26.09 -3.55 -8.58
C VAL A 215 -25.33 -3.97 -9.83
N THR A 216 -26.03 -4.09 -10.95
CA THR A 216 -25.45 -4.24 -12.29
C THR A 216 -25.90 -3.07 -13.16
N ALA A 217 -24.97 -2.19 -13.54
CA ALA A 217 -25.29 -0.96 -14.26
C ALA A 217 -24.15 -0.55 -15.22
N PRO A 218 -24.21 -0.93 -16.50
CA PRO A 218 -23.10 -0.73 -17.44
C PRO A 218 -22.62 0.73 -17.58
N GLY A 219 -23.49 1.71 -17.35
CA GLY A 219 -23.17 3.14 -17.44
C GLY A 219 -22.54 3.74 -16.17
N GLY A 220 -22.45 2.98 -15.08
CA GLY A 220 -21.90 3.43 -13.80
C GLY A 220 -22.90 3.34 -12.64
N VAL A 221 -22.40 3.55 -11.44
CA VAL A 221 -23.16 3.62 -10.18
C VAL A 221 -22.66 4.83 -9.40
N ASP A 222 -23.59 5.65 -8.91
CA ASP A 222 -23.32 6.79 -8.04
C ASP A 222 -24.43 6.89 -6.99
N LEU A 223 -24.14 6.54 -5.73
CA LEU A 223 -25.15 6.41 -4.67
C LEU A 223 -24.59 6.73 -3.27
N ASP A 224 -25.41 7.39 -2.46
CA ASP A 224 -25.33 7.43 -1.01
C ASP A 224 -26.00 6.19 -0.40
N THR A 225 -25.32 5.49 0.49
CA THR A 225 -25.81 4.22 1.06
C THR A 225 -25.68 4.11 2.58
N THR A 226 -26.54 3.25 3.12
CA THR A 226 -26.47 2.68 4.46
C THR A 226 -26.68 1.17 4.30
N ILE A 227 -25.61 0.48 3.93
CA ILE A 227 -25.61 -0.96 3.64
C ILE A 227 -24.51 -1.68 4.41
N ASP A 228 -24.68 -3.00 4.62
CA ASP A 228 -23.64 -3.83 5.26
C ASP A 228 -22.70 -4.45 4.22
N THR A 229 -23.22 -4.79 3.03
CA THR A 229 -22.45 -5.45 1.97
C THR A 229 -22.75 -4.88 0.58
N LEU A 230 -21.72 -4.77 -0.27
CA LEU A 230 -21.82 -4.33 -1.66
C LEU A 230 -21.36 -5.40 -2.65
N THR A 231 -22.18 -5.66 -3.67
CA THR A 231 -21.79 -6.26 -4.95
C THR A 231 -22.09 -5.25 -6.05
N ALA A 232 -21.13 -4.91 -6.91
CA ALA A 232 -21.35 -3.95 -7.98
C ALA A 232 -20.63 -4.36 -9.28
N ASP A 233 -21.33 -4.31 -10.41
CA ASP A 233 -20.75 -4.59 -11.73
C ASP A 233 -21.19 -3.55 -12.76
N THR A 234 -20.23 -2.77 -13.25
CA THR A 234 -20.40 -1.81 -14.35
C THR A 234 -19.49 -2.15 -15.54
N SER A 235 -18.80 -3.30 -15.48
CA SER A 235 -17.79 -3.72 -16.46
C SER A 235 -18.35 -3.94 -17.88
N GLY A 236 -19.67 -4.14 -18.00
CA GLY A 236 -20.37 -4.19 -19.29
C GLY A 236 -20.25 -2.90 -20.11
N GLY A 237 -20.00 -1.75 -19.47
CA GLY A 237 -19.79 -0.46 -20.15
C GLY A 237 -18.60 0.35 -19.63
N ASN A 238 -17.87 -0.15 -18.62
CA ASN A 238 -16.76 0.54 -17.94
C ASN A 238 -17.19 1.85 -17.27
N GLY A 239 -18.41 1.90 -16.74
CA GLY A 239 -18.86 3.03 -15.94
C GLY A 239 -18.13 3.06 -14.59
N ASN A 240 -17.97 4.24 -14.01
CA ASN A 240 -17.39 4.35 -12.67
C ASN A 240 -18.36 3.83 -11.60
N ILE A 241 -17.81 3.42 -10.46
CA ILE A 241 -18.58 3.07 -9.26
C ILE A 241 -18.20 4.08 -8.18
N ASN A 242 -19.16 4.90 -7.75
CA ASN A 242 -19.04 5.84 -6.64
C ASN A 242 -20.05 5.48 -5.56
N ILE A 243 -19.58 5.20 -4.35
CA ILE A 243 -20.42 4.87 -3.19
C ILE A 243 -19.97 5.71 -2.00
N ASP A 244 -20.89 6.50 -1.48
CA ASP A 244 -20.74 7.23 -0.22
C ASP A 244 -21.55 6.49 0.87
N GLU A 245 -20.85 5.74 1.72
CA GLU A 245 -21.44 4.86 2.73
C GLU A 245 -21.40 5.50 4.13
N THR A 246 -22.49 5.41 4.88
CA THR A 246 -22.61 5.99 6.21
C THR A 246 -21.87 5.20 7.30
N ASN A 247 -21.73 3.88 7.11
CA ASN A 247 -21.18 2.96 8.11
C ASN A 247 -19.99 2.13 7.56
N GLY A 248 -19.65 1.01 8.20
CA GLY A 248 -18.62 0.11 7.64
C GLY A 248 -19.14 -0.60 6.39
N LEU A 249 -18.25 -1.14 5.56
CA LEU A 249 -18.67 -1.80 4.32
C LEU A 249 -17.89 -3.08 4.08
N VAL A 250 -18.62 -4.17 3.86
CA VAL A 250 -18.05 -5.42 3.35
C VAL A 250 -18.25 -5.49 1.85
N LEU A 251 -17.21 -5.85 1.11
CA LEU A 251 -17.25 -5.97 -0.34
C LEU A 251 -17.37 -7.43 -0.74
N ASN A 252 -18.29 -7.71 -1.65
CA ASN A 252 -18.14 -8.80 -2.59
C ASN A 252 -17.35 -8.27 -3.80
N ASP A 253 -17.61 -8.80 -5.00
CA ASP A 253 -16.98 -8.27 -6.20
C ASP A 253 -17.52 -6.86 -6.52
N VAL A 254 -16.59 -5.92 -6.67
CA VAL A 254 -16.83 -4.55 -7.13
C VAL A 254 -16.02 -4.35 -8.40
N ASN A 255 -16.67 -4.42 -9.56
CA ASN A 255 -16.02 -4.50 -10.85
C ASN A 255 -16.44 -3.35 -11.79
N ALA A 256 -15.57 -2.37 -11.93
CA ALA A 256 -15.73 -1.25 -12.84
C ALA A 256 -15.18 -1.50 -14.26
N GLY A 257 -14.63 -2.70 -14.54
CA GLY A 257 -13.89 -2.97 -15.77
C GLY A 257 -12.67 -2.05 -15.86
N SER A 258 -12.69 -1.10 -16.80
CA SER A 258 -11.67 -0.03 -16.92
C SER A 258 -12.11 1.32 -16.35
N GLY A 259 -13.30 1.40 -15.76
CA GLY A 259 -13.74 2.56 -14.98
C GLY A 259 -13.04 2.64 -13.63
N ASP A 260 -13.25 3.75 -12.94
CA ASP A 260 -12.69 3.99 -11.60
C ASP A 260 -13.69 3.58 -10.51
N VAL A 261 -13.16 3.20 -9.35
CA VAL A 261 -13.92 2.87 -8.14
C VAL A 261 -13.60 3.89 -7.06
N THR A 262 -14.62 4.55 -6.53
CA THR A 262 -14.53 5.47 -5.38
C THR A 262 -15.45 4.98 -4.28
N LEU A 263 -14.90 4.67 -3.11
CA LEU A 263 -15.64 4.23 -1.94
C LEU A 263 -15.28 5.14 -0.76
N THR A 264 -16.25 5.93 -0.30
CA THR A 264 -16.08 6.85 0.83
C THR A 264 -16.96 6.41 1.98
N LEU A 265 -16.36 6.02 3.10
CA LEU A 265 -17.09 5.66 4.31
C LEU A 265 -17.02 6.80 5.32
N ALA A 266 -18.17 7.17 5.90
CA ALA A 266 -18.24 8.14 7.00
C ALA A 266 -17.78 7.55 8.35
N ALA A 267 -17.85 6.22 8.51
CA ALA A 267 -17.42 5.50 9.70
C ALA A 267 -17.06 4.04 9.37
N GLY A 268 -16.43 3.32 10.31
CA GLY A 268 -16.18 1.89 10.13
C GLY A 268 -15.06 1.55 9.15
N ALA A 269 -14.87 0.25 8.93
CA ALA A 269 -13.81 -0.32 8.09
C ALA A 269 -14.36 -0.75 6.73
N LEU A 270 -13.49 -0.79 5.72
CA LEU A 270 -13.76 -1.34 4.40
C LEU A 270 -13.05 -2.69 4.25
N ASN A 271 -13.79 -3.78 4.08
CA ASN A 271 -13.22 -5.13 4.04
C ASN A 271 -13.69 -5.93 2.82
N SER A 272 -12.78 -6.62 2.12
CA SER A 272 -13.18 -7.61 1.12
C SER A 272 -13.59 -8.94 1.78
N ASN A 273 -14.68 -9.54 1.29
CA ASN A 273 -14.97 -10.94 1.59
C ASN A 273 -13.92 -11.85 0.93
N PRO A 274 -13.65 -13.04 1.51
CA PRO A 274 -12.68 -13.97 0.94
C PRO A 274 -12.96 -14.30 -0.52
N GLY A 275 -11.94 -14.14 -1.37
CA GLY A 275 -12.00 -14.45 -2.81
C GLY A 275 -12.69 -13.39 -3.68
N THR A 276 -13.07 -12.25 -3.11
CA THR A 276 -13.67 -11.12 -3.82
C THR A 276 -12.69 -9.97 -3.93
N LYS A 277 -12.87 -9.09 -4.93
CA LYS A 277 -11.94 -7.99 -5.17
C LYS A 277 -12.59 -6.74 -5.74
N ILE A 278 -11.86 -5.64 -5.63
CA ILE A 278 -12.11 -4.41 -6.39
C ILE A 278 -11.37 -4.52 -7.72
N SER A 279 -12.05 -4.30 -8.85
CA SER A 279 -11.45 -4.27 -10.19
C SER A 279 -11.77 -2.96 -10.89
N GLY A 280 -10.76 -2.31 -11.48
CA GLY A 280 -10.90 -0.99 -12.08
C GLY A 280 -9.58 -0.43 -12.58
N ASN A 281 -9.59 0.80 -13.08
CA ASN A 281 -8.38 1.52 -13.41
C ASN A 281 -7.77 2.16 -12.14
N LEU A 282 -8.47 3.11 -11.53
CA LEU A 282 -8.13 3.71 -10.23
C LEU A 282 -9.11 3.24 -9.14
N ALA A 283 -8.61 2.87 -7.96
CA ALA A 283 -9.41 2.82 -6.74
C ALA A 283 -9.06 4.00 -5.81
N THR A 284 -10.07 4.74 -5.35
CA THR A 284 -9.97 5.76 -4.30
C THR A 284 -10.77 5.32 -3.10
N LEU A 285 -10.11 4.97 -2.00
CA LEU A 285 -10.70 4.33 -0.84
C LEU A 285 -10.53 5.22 0.40
N THR A 286 -11.62 5.59 1.05
CA THR A 286 -11.59 6.32 2.32
C THR A 286 -12.39 5.57 3.36
N ALA A 287 -11.75 5.03 4.40
CA ALA A 287 -12.41 4.32 5.48
C ALA A 287 -11.76 4.62 6.85
N PRO A 288 -12.41 5.41 7.72
CA PRO A 288 -11.81 5.82 8.99
C PRO A 288 -11.37 4.69 9.90
N GLY A 289 -12.07 3.54 9.88
CA GLY A 289 -11.81 2.37 10.71
C GLY A 289 -10.88 1.33 10.12
N GLY A 290 -10.19 1.62 9.01
CA GLY A 290 -9.24 0.73 8.36
C GLY A 290 -9.71 0.21 7.00
N ILE A 291 -8.76 -0.25 6.20
CA ILE A 291 -8.97 -0.82 4.86
C ILE A 291 -8.28 -2.18 4.83
N ASP A 292 -9.00 -3.24 4.45
CA ASP A 292 -8.44 -4.58 4.19
C ASP A 292 -9.11 -5.15 2.93
N VAL A 293 -8.46 -4.98 1.78
CA VAL A 293 -9.08 -5.25 0.48
C VAL A 293 -8.20 -6.07 -0.44
N ASN A 294 -8.83 -6.89 -1.28
CA ASN A 294 -8.16 -7.46 -2.44
C ASN A 294 -8.47 -6.59 -3.67
N THR A 295 -7.49 -6.37 -4.52
CA THR A 295 -7.59 -5.49 -5.67
C THR A 295 -7.03 -6.15 -6.94
N ASN A 296 -7.55 -5.70 -8.07
CA ASN A 296 -7.07 -5.92 -9.43
C ASN A 296 -7.21 -4.58 -10.16
N ILE A 297 -6.35 -3.64 -9.76
CA ILE A 297 -6.40 -2.24 -10.20
C ILE A 297 -5.05 -1.79 -10.77
N THR A 298 -5.05 -0.64 -11.45
CA THR A 298 -3.79 -0.05 -11.95
C THR A 298 -3.23 0.96 -10.98
N THR A 299 -4.08 1.74 -10.31
CA THR A 299 -3.66 2.80 -9.39
C THR A 299 -4.50 2.81 -8.12
N LEU A 300 -3.88 3.10 -6.98
CA LEU A 300 -4.54 3.19 -5.68
C LEU A 300 -4.35 4.55 -5.02
N THR A 301 -5.41 5.09 -4.44
CA THR A 301 -5.39 6.11 -3.39
C THR A 301 -6.16 5.56 -2.19
N ALA A 302 -5.57 5.60 -0.99
CA ALA A 302 -6.19 5.02 0.20
C ALA A 302 -5.97 5.90 1.44
N THR A 303 -7.01 6.10 2.24
CA THR A 303 -6.93 6.94 3.46
C THR A 303 -7.77 6.39 4.59
N THR A 304 -7.20 6.37 5.79
CA THR A 304 -7.87 6.01 7.05
C THR A 304 -7.68 7.09 8.10
N THR A 305 -8.17 6.89 9.32
CA THR A 305 -7.88 7.75 10.48
C THR A 305 -7.17 6.95 11.55
N ASN A 306 -5.83 6.86 11.46
CA ASN A 306 -4.98 6.13 12.42
C ASN A 306 -5.37 4.65 12.52
N SER A 307 -5.64 4.02 11.37
CA SER A 307 -6.07 2.62 11.26
C SER A 307 -5.36 1.95 10.09
N ALA A 308 -5.19 0.64 10.16
CA ALA A 308 -4.38 -0.09 9.19
C ALA A 308 -4.94 -0.02 7.75
N ILE A 309 -4.04 -0.08 6.77
CA ILE A 309 -4.33 -0.30 5.36
C ILE A 309 -3.64 -1.59 4.93
N LYS A 310 -4.43 -2.61 4.58
CA LYS A 310 -3.96 -3.86 4.01
C LYS A 310 -4.52 -4.00 2.60
N VAL A 311 -3.64 -4.27 1.64
CA VAL A 311 -4.01 -4.44 0.23
C VAL A 311 -3.31 -5.67 -0.33
N THR A 312 -4.10 -6.59 -0.86
CA THR A 312 -3.60 -7.70 -1.68
C THR A 312 -3.93 -7.41 -3.14
N GLU A 313 -2.93 -7.18 -3.99
CA GLU A 313 -3.10 -6.83 -5.39
C GLU A 313 -2.64 -7.98 -6.30
N ASP A 314 -3.39 -8.22 -7.38
CA ASP A 314 -3.10 -9.28 -8.35
C ASP A 314 -2.03 -8.89 -9.38
N ASN A 315 -1.87 -7.59 -9.68
CA ASN A 315 -1.05 -7.07 -10.77
C ASN A 315 -0.05 -5.98 -10.33
N THR A 316 0.56 -5.33 -11.33
CA THR A 316 1.33 -4.10 -11.12
C THR A 316 0.46 -3.01 -10.49
N LEU A 317 0.97 -2.38 -9.45
CA LEU A 317 0.29 -1.32 -8.71
C LEU A 317 1.09 -0.02 -8.76
N VAL A 318 0.40 1.06 -9.11
CA VAL A 318 0.90 2.42 -8.94
C VAL A 318 0.18 3.06 -7.74
N LEU A 319 0.92 3.66 -6.82
CA LEU A 319 0.38 4.33 -5.65
C LEU A 319 0.29 5.84 -5.91
N ASN A 320 -0.87 6.41 -5.62
CA ASN A 320 -0.96 7.83 -5.24
C ASN A 320 -0.71 7.93 -3.72
N ASP A 321 -1.26 8.96 -3.07
CA ASP A 321 -1.16 9.09 -1.62
C ASP A 321 -1.86 7.91 -0.92
N ILE A 322 -1.10 7.25 -0.05
CA ILE A 322 -1.57 6.22 0.86
C ILE A 322 -1.35 6.76 2.28
N ASN A 323 -2.42 6.90 3.06
CA ASN A 323 -2.35 7.54 4.36
C ASN A 323 -3.13 6.77 5.43
N ALA A 324 -2.39 6.01 6.25
CA ALA A 324 -2.92 5.30 7.40
C ALA A 324 -2.91 6.16 8.69
N GLY A 325 -2.36 7.38 8.65
CA GLY A 325 -2.06 8.17 9.84
C GLY A 325 -1.00 7.46 10.69
N THR A 326 -1.35 7.09 11.92
CA THR A 326 -0.50 6.24 12.78
C THR A 326 -0.84 4.75 12.69
N GLY A 327 -1.52 4.32 11.63
CA GLY A 327 -1.81 2.90 11.39
C GLY A 327 -0.74 2.24 10.53
N ASP A 328 -0.69 0.91 10.61
CA ASP A 328 0.25 0.10 9.82
C ASP A 328 -0.24 -0.08 8.38
N ILE A 329 0.68 -0.33 7.46
CA ILE A 329 0.41 -0.53 6.05
C ILE A 329 1.03 -1.84 5.59
N GLU A 330 0.24 -2.67 4.90
CA GLU A 330 0.68 -3.95 4.35
C GLU A 330 0.26 -4.05 2.87
N PHE A 331 1.23 -4.31 2.00
CA PHE A 331 1.01 -4.62 0.59
C PHE A 331 1.48 -6.03 0.25
N ASP A 332 0.61 -6.84 -0.32
CA ASP A 332 0.94 -8.12 -0.96
C ASP A 332 0.68 -7.99 -2.46
N ILE A 333 1.75 -7.94 -3.26
CA ILE A 333 1.71 -7.71 -4.71
C ILE A 333 2.04 -9.02 -5.42
N ASN A 334 1.00 -9.75 -5.82
CA ASN A 334 1.12 -11.12 -6.33
C ASN A 334 1.82 -11.22 -7.70
N ALA A 335 1.80 -10.15 -8.50
CA ALA A 335 2.51 -10.08 -9.77
C ALA A 335 2.86 -8.65 -10.16
N GLY A 336 3.94 -8.44 -10.89
CA GLY A 336 4.31 -7.10 -11.39
C GLY A 336 5.08 -6.27 -10.37
N THR A 337 5.03 -4.94 -10.51
CA THR A 337 5.82 -3.99 -9.70
C THR A 337 4.93 -3.17 -8.77
N LEU A 338 5.53 -2.61 -7.72
CA LEU A 338 4.91 -1.60 -6.87
C LEU A 338 5.66 -0.28 -7.04
N THR A 339 4.97 0.76 -7.49
CA THR A 339 5.61 2.05 -7.77
C THR A 339 4.83 3.21 -7.18
N SER A 340 5.49 4.23 -6.63
CA SER A 340 4.84 5.48 -6.25
C SER A 340 4.77 6.46 -7.42
N ASN A 341 3.66 7.19 -7.55
CA ASN A 341 3.60 8.32 -8.47
C ASN A 341 4.49 9.47 -7.98
N ALA A 342 4.94 10.29 -8.93
CA ALA A 342 5.78 11.44 -8.61
C ALA A 342 5.04 12.41 -7.68
N GLY A 343 5.64 12.71 -6.53
CA GLY A 343 5.11 13.65 -5.53
C GLY A 343 4.01 13.07 -4.62
N THR A 344 3.79 11.76 -4.65
CA THR A 344 2.93 11.05 -3.70
C THR A 344 3.77 10.17 -2.80
N LYS A 345 3.24 9.84 -1.62
CA LYS A 345 3.95 9.00 -0.64
C LYS A 345 3.03 8.08 0.14
N ILE A 346 3.65 7.12 0.83
CA ILE A 346 3.03 6.23 1.79
C ILE A 346 3.28 6.79 3.20
N THR A 347 2.23 7.07 3.96
CA THR A 347 2.31 7.59 5.33
C THR A 347 1.62 6.65 6.31
N GLY A 348 2.37 6.14 7.28
CA GLY A 348 1.93 5.14 8.26
C GLY A 348 2.91 5.00 9.43
N ASP A 349 2.66 4.05 10.34
CA ASP A 349 3.63 3.68 11.37
C ASP A 349 4.60 2.63 10.82
N ASP A 350 4.14 1.40 10.66
CA ASP A 350 4.90 0.32 10.02
C ASP A 350 4.48 0.15 8.55
N LEU A 351 5.45 -0.11 7.66
CA LEU A 351 5.19 -0.52 6.28
C LEU A 351 5.77 -1.90 6.02
N LYS A 352 4.91 -2.83 5.61
CA LYS A 352 5.31 -4.16 5.15
C LYS A 352 4.93 -4.37 3.69
N ILE A 353 5.87 -4.89 2.89
CA ILE A 353 5.65 -5.17 1.46
C ILE A 353 6.18 -6.56 1.10
N GLU A 354 5.30 -7.39 0.53
CA GLU A 354 5.66 -8.63 -0.15
C GLU A 354 5.43 -8.43 -1.66
N GLY A 355 6.50 -8.28 -2.43
CA GLY A 355 6.45 -7.95 -3.86
C GLY A 355 6.88 -9.10 -4.76
N ALA A 356 6.12 -9.41 -5.81
CA ALA A 356 6.57 -10.36 -6.83
C ALA A 356 7.64 -9.78 -7.79
N GLY A 357 7.80 -8.46 -7.84
CA GLY A 357 8.72 -7.74 -8.73
C GLY A 357 9.30 -6.50 -8.06
N GLU A 358 9.77 -5.55 -8.88
CA GLU A 358 10.43 -4.33 -8.41
C GLU A 358 9.52 -3.48 -7.50
N ILE A 359 10.12 -2.92 -6.45
CA ILE A 359 9.50 -1.97 -5.51
C ILE A 359 10.25 -0.64 -5.65
N ASP A 360 9.53 0.43 -5.95
CA ASP A 360 10.06 1.81 -6.07
C ASP A 360 9.07 2.78 -5.41
N ILE A 361 9.36 3.20 -4.17
CA ILE A 361 8.36 3.86 -3.32
C ILE A 361 8.92 5.08 -2.59
N ASN A 362 8.04 6.08 -2.40
CA ASN A 362 8.30 7.20 -1.51
C ASN A 362 7.51 6.99 -0.21
N THR A 363 8.16 7.19 0.93
CA THR A 363 7.63 6.83 2.24
C THR A 363 7.80 7.95 3.26
N ASP A 364 6.91 7.96 4.25
CA ASP A 364 6.94 8.74 5.50
C ASP A 364 6.44 7.79 6.60
N VAL A 365 7.28 6.81 6.94
CA VAL A 365 6.96 5.68 7.83
C VAL A 365 8.03 5.49 8.88
N THR A 366 7.66 4.93 10.04
CA THR A 366 8.58 4.67 11.13
C THR A 366 9.46 3.46 10.83
N THR A 367 8.86 2.36 10.37
CA THR A 367 9.59 1.11 10.10
C THR A 367 9.25 0.52 8.73
N LEU A 368 10.22 -0.22 8.16
CA LEU A 368 10.06 -0.87 6.86
C LEU A 368 10.49 -2.34 6.90
N GLU A 369 9.62 -3.20 6.35
CA GLU A 369 9.93 -4.56 5.91
C GLU A 369 9.52 -4.68 4.43
N ALA A 370 10.42 -5.09 3.55
CA ALA A 370 10.14 -5.23 2.12
C ALA A 370 10.85 -6.44 1.54
N SER A 371 10.19 -7.19 0.67
CA SER A 371 10.81 -8.33 -0.01
C SER A 371 10.39 -8.43 -1.47
N THR A 372 11.30 -8.94 -2.31
CA THR A 372 11.03 -9.24 -3.72
C THR A 372 11.52 -10.63 -4.12
N ALA A 373 11.08 -11.10 -5.28
CA ALA A 373 11.64 -12.30 -5.92
C ALA A 373 12.78 -11.92 -6.89
N ASP A 374 13.97 -11.61 -6.35
CA ASP A 374 15.18 -11.25 -7.12
C ASP A 374 15.05 -9.94 -7.93
N ALA A 375 14.27 -8.98 -7.44
CA ALA A 375 14.05 -7.68 -8.09
C ALA A 375 14.52 -6.52 -7.22
N ASN A 376 14.73 -5.35 -7.83
CA ASN A 376 15.25 -4.20 -7.12
C ASN A 376 14.25 -3.64 -6.10
N ILE A 377 14.80 -3.03 -5.05
CA ILE A 377 14.04 -2.26 -4.05
C ILE A 377 14.65 -0.85 -3.97
N THR A 378 13.85 0.16 -4.26
CA THR A 378 14.21 1.57 -4.13
C THR A 378 13.23 2.25 -3.17
N VAL A 379 13.78 2.95 -2.18
CA VAL A 379 13.00 3.61 -1.12
C VAL A 379 13.51 5.03 -0.88
N ASP A 380 12.62 5.98 -1.04
CA ASP A 380 12.81 7.40 -0.76
C ASP A 380 12.00 7.78 0.50
N GLU A 381 12.66 7.91 1.65
CA GLU A 381 12.03 8.23 2.94
C GLU A 381 12.19 9.71 3.32
N ASP A 382 11.09 10.35 3.72
CA ASP A 382 11.07 11.77 4.10
C ASP A 382 11.85 12.07 5.40
N ASN A 383 11.89 11.12 6.35
CA ASN A 383 12.41 11.28 7.71
C ASN A 383 13.45 10.19 8.08
N ASP A 384 13.46 9.75 9.34
CA ASP A 384 14.20 8.58 9.80
C ASP A 384 13.49 7.28 9.35
N LEU A 385 14.26 6.25 8.97
CA LEU A 385 13.74 4.93 8.63
C LEU A 385 14.38 3.85 9.51
N ALA A 386 13.57 3.13 10.28
CA ALA A 386 14.03 1.94 11.00
C ALA A 386 13.80 0.68 10.17
N LEU A 387 14.85 -0.10 9.92
CA LEU A 387 14.79 -1.26 9.04
C LEU A 387 14.50 -2.53 9.85
N ASN A 388 13.42 -3.22 9.49
CA ASN A 388 13.28 -4.65 9.72
C ASN A 388 14.08 -5.35 8.61
N LEU A 389 13.52 -6.31 7.88
CA LEU A 389 14.21 -6.96 6.75
C LEU A 389 13.83 -6.32 5.40
N ILE A 390 14.84 -5.91 4.64
CA ILE A 390 14.77 -5.53 3.23
C ILE A 390 15.48 -6.62 2.40
N ASP A 391 14.72 -7.45 1.68
CA ASP A 391 15.23 -8.61 0.95
C ASP A 391 14.92 -8.52 -0.55
N ALA A 392 15.92 -8.07 -1.33
CA ALA A 392 15.85 -8.06 -2.79
C ALA A 392 16.36 -9.36 -3.42
N GLY A 393 16.77 -10.35 -2.62
CA GLY A 393 17.46 -11.55 -3.10
C GLY A 393 18.74 -11.18 -3.86
N THR A 394 18.74 -11.39 -5.18
CA THR A 394 19.82 -10.98 -6.08
C THR A 394 19.65 -9.60 -6.73
N GLY A 395 18.56 -8.89 -6.43
CA GLY A 395 18.30 -7.52 -6.87
C GLY A 395 19.17 -6.49 -6.15
N ASP A 396 19.22 -5.27 -6.70
CA ASP A 396 19.92 -4.15 -6.11
C ASP A 396 18.98 -3.37 -5.14
N ILE A 397 19.56 -2.72 -4.14
CA ILE A 397 18.84 -1.94 -3.12
C ILE A 397 19.38 -0.52 -3.09
N ASP A 398 18.47 0.45 -3.13
CA ASP A 398 18.77 1.88 -2.96
C ASP A 398 17.83 2.45 -1.89
N ILE A 399 18.38 3.00 -0.81
CA ILE A 399 17.60 3.58 0.29
C ILE A 399 18.16 4.97 0.61
N GLU A 400 17.32 6.00 0.42
CA GLU A 400 17.58 7.36 0.85
C GLU A 400 16.65 7.72 2.00
N ALA A 401 17.20 8.04 3.18
CA ALA A 401 16.44 8.57 4.31
C ALA A 401 16.74 10.04 4.55
N GLY A 402 15.69 10.80 4.82
CA GLY A 402 15.76 12.18 5.25
C GLY A 402 15.68 13.21 4.12
N ILE A 403 14.92 12.90 3.06
CA ILE A 403 14.76 13.81 1.91
C ILE A 403 14.15 15.16 2.34
N VAL A 404 13.29 15.16 3.37
CA VAL A 404 12.62 16.38 3.88
C VAL A 404 13.22 16.87 5.19
N THR A 405 13.58 15.96 6.09
CA THR A 405 14.22 16.28 7.38
C THR A 405 15.45 15.42 7.57
N ASP A 406 16.53 15.94 8.17
CA ASP A 406 17.76 15.17 8.42
C ASP A 406 17.42 13.79 9.04
N GLY A 407 17.54 12.71 8.25
CA GLY A 407 17.05 11.37 8.58
C GLY A 407 18.17 10.35 8.81
N ALA A 408 17.90 9.31 9.60
CA ALA A 408 18.81 8.19 9.87
C ALA A 408 18.24 6.86 9.36
N LEU A 409 19.13 5.93 9.00
CA LEU A 409 18.82 4.51 8.79
C LEU A 409 19.24 3.72 10.03
N THR A 410 18.30 3.09 10.73
CA THR A 410 18.58 2.39 12.00
C THR A 410 18.13 0.94 11.99
N ASP A 411 18.83 0.08 12.71
CA ASP A 411 18.37 -1.29 12.98
C ASP A 411 17.12 -1.27 13.88
N ASN A 412 16.14 -2.11 13.54
CA ASN A 412 14.93 -2.35 14.32
C ASN A 412 14.69 -3.83 14.66
N ASN A 413 15.57 -4.75 14.26
CA ASN A 413 15.39 -6.19 14.43
C ASN A 413 16.57 -6.91 15.17
N GLY A 414 17.54 -6.15 15.69
CA GLY A 414 18.67 -6.67 16.48
C GLY A 414 19.64 -7.44 15.58
N ASP A 415 20.28 -8.50 16.11
CA ASP A 415 21.24 -9.34 15.33
C ASP A 415 20.65 -10.08 14.08
N GLN A 416 19.42 -9.78 13.65
CA GLN A 416 18.80 -10.32 12.44
C GLN A 416 19.17 -9.47 11.22
N LYS A 417 19.07 -10.03 10.01
CA LYS A 417 19.39 -9.25 8.81
C LYS A 417 18.45 -8.08 8.61
N ASN A 418 19.03 -6.89 8.40
CA ASN A 418 18.30 -5.75 7.90
C ASN A 418 18.27 -5.73 6.38
N ILE A 419 19.35 -6.14 5.71
CA ILE A 419 19.47 -5.99 4.25
C ILE A 419 20.05 -7.25 3.60
N ILE A 420 19.35 -7.77 2.60
CA ILE A 420 19.81 -8.83 1.71
C ILE A 420 19.66 -8.36 0.27
N GLY A 421 20.76 -8.27 -0.48
CA GLY A 421 20.75 -7.76 -1.86
C GLY A 421 22.09 -7.94 -2.57
N ASN A 422 22.18 -7.48 -3.81
CA ASN A 422 23.42 -7.55 -4.59
C ASN A 422 24.24 -6.26 -4.46
N ASN A 423 23.83 -5.16 -5.12
CA ASN A 423 24.44 -3.86 -4.94
C ASN A 423 23.57 -3.00 -4.03
N VAL A 424 24.16 -2.44 -2.98
CA VAL A 424 23.44 -1.64 -1.99
C VAL A 424 23.99 -0.22 -1.94
N GLU A 425 23.11 0.75 -2.11
CA GLU A 425 23.35 2.19 -1.92
C GLU A 425 22.50 2.69 -0.74
N LEU A 426 23.18 3.30 0.24
CA LEU A 426 22.54 3.84 1.44
C LEU A 426 22.88 5.32 1.59
N THR A 427 21.86 6.16 1.71
CA THR A 427 22.02 7.60 1.94
C THR A 427 21.22 8.02 3.16
N ALA A 428 21.85 8.76 4.07
CA ALA A 428 21.20 9.33 5.25
C ALA A 428 21.90 10.64 5.66
N ASP A 429 21.30 11.41 6.56
CA ASP A 429 21.91 12.61 7.12
C ASP A 429 22.36 12.45 8.58
N ASN A 430 21.71 11.57 9.33
CA ASN A 430 21.89 11.42 10.78
C ASN A 430 22.32 10.02 11.23
N GLY A 431 22.88 9.23 10.32
CA GLY A 431 23.54 7.97 10.63
C GLY A 431 22.98 6.81 9.82
N ILE A 432 23.84 5.81 9.62
CA ILE A 432 23.50 4.52 9.00
C ILE A 432 23.96 3.44 9.99
N GLY A 433 23.05 2.73 10.63
CA GLY A 433 23.37 1.77 11.71
C GLY A 433 24.04 2.42 12.93
N SER A 434 23.95 3.73 13.13
CA SER A 434 24.76 4.40 14.15
C SER A 434 24.38 3.97 15.58
N GLY A 435 25.20 3.14 16.20
CA GLY A 435 25.02 2.67 17.59
C GLY A 435 24.35 1.31 17.71
N ASP A 436 23.80 0.81 16.61
CA ASP A 436 23.36 -0.58 16.41
C ASP A 436 23.50 -0.87 14.91
N ALA A 437 24.41 -1.78 14.56
CA ALA A 437 24.87 -1.98 13.19
C ALA A 437 23.70 -2.39 12.28
N LEU A 438 23.79 -2.10 10.98
CA LEU A 438 22.92 -2.82 10.04
C LEU A 438 23.58 -4.16 9.70
N GLU A 439 22.92 -5.27 10.04
CA GLU A 439 23.36 -6.60 9.64
C GLU A 439 22.97 -6.88 8.19
N THR A 440 23.95 -7.21 7.36
CA THR A 440 23.75 -7.36 5.92
C THR A 440 24.20 -8.71 5.36
N THR A 441 23.69 -9.02 4.18
CA THR A 441 24.24 -10.03 3.26
C THR A 441 24.22 -9.43 1.86
N ILE A 442 25.32 -8.75 1.51
CA ILE A 442 25.41 -7.95 0.29
C ILE A 442 26.74 -8.19 -0.43
N ASN A 443 26.78 -7.96 -1.76
CA ASN A 443 28.02 -8.10 -2.53
C ASN A 443 28.79 -6.78 -2.61
N THR A 444 28.08 -5.67 -2.81
CA THR A 444 28.69 -4.34 -2.92
C THR A 444 27.96 -3.31 -2.09
N LEU A 445 28.73 -2.39 -1.50
CA LEU A 445 28.22 -1.28 -0.70
C LEU A 445 28.74 0.06 -1.23
N THR A 446 27.83 1.02 -1.29
CA THR A 446 28.09 2.46 -1.30
C THR A 446 27.26 3.10 -0.19
N ALA A 447 27.84 4.06 0.53
CA ALA A 447 27.14 4.71 1.63
C ALA A 447 27.57 6.17 1.80
N THR A 448 26.59 7.06 1.90
CA THR A 448 26.82 8.49 2.12
C THR A 448 26.05 8.95 3.35
N ASN A 449 26.75 9.63 4.25
CA ASN A 449 26.16 10.15 5.47
C ASN A 449 26.78 11.50 5.90
N THR A 450 25.99 12.32 6.59
CA THR A 450 26.43 13.64 7.09
C THR A 450 26.89 13.59 8.56
N ASN A 451 26.03 13.16 9.49
CA ASN A 451 26.23 13.20 10.95
C ASN A 451 26.12 11.81 11.59
N ASN A 452 26.67 11.62 12.79
CA ASN A 452 26.71 10.31 13.49
C ASN A 452 27.44 9.23 12.68
N GLY A 453 27.37 7.95 13.06
CA GLY A 453 28.17 6.87 12.47
C GLY A 453 27.61 6.28 11.18
N ILE A 454 28.48 5.63 10.40
CA ILE A 454 28.10 4.54 9.49
C ILE A 454 28.61 3.24 10.13
N GLU A 455 27.72 2.30 10.42
CA GLU A 455 28.01 1.01 11.03
C GLU A 455 27.32 -0.13 10.26
N ILE A 456 28.12 -1.04 9.71
CA ILE A 456 27.64 -2.18 8.91
C ILE A 456 28.34 -3.45 9.41
N ASP A 457 27.57 -4.53 9.57
CA ASP A 457 28.07 -5.88 9.82
C ASP A 457 27.60 -6.86 8.73
N ASP A 458 28.48 -7.16 7.78
CA ASP A 458 28.17 -8.06 6.67
C ASP A 458 28.57 -9.52 6.98
N GLU A 459 27.66 -10.47 6.74
CA GLU A 459 27.92 -11.90 6.97
C GLU A 459 28.83 -12.56 5.93
N GLY A 460 29.13 -11.87 4.82
CA GLY A 460 29.88 -12.41 3.71
C GLY A 460 31.13 -11.61 3.37
N GLY A 461 31.55 -11.75 2.11
CA GLY A 461 32.60 -10.94 1.52
C GLY A 461 32.02 -9.68 0.90
N LEU A 462 32.56 -8.51 1.27
CA LEU A 462 32.05 -7.22 0.86
C LEU A 462 33.00 -6.50 -0.08
N THR A 463 32.45 -5.85 -1.10
CA THR A 463 33.18 -4.88 -1.92
C THR A 463 32.67 -3.47 -1.70
N ILE A 464 33.53 -2.55 -1.28
CA ILE A 464 33.24 -1.12 -1.32
C ILE A 464 33.42 -0.63 -2.76
N ALA A 465 32.30 -0.34 -3.43
CA ALA A 465 32.27 0.07 -4.83
C ALA A 465 32.23 1.60 -5.00
N ALA A 466 32.37 2.11 -6.23
CA ALA A 466 32.23 3.55 -6.48
C ALA A 466 30.75 3.97 -6.31
N ALA A 467 30.44 5.09 -5.66
CA ALA A 467 31.32 6.21 -5.32
C ALA A 467 32.22 6.04 -4.06
N GLY A 468 31.93 5.06 -3.21
CA GLY A 468 32.68 4.74 -1.99
C GLY A 468 31.84 4.90 -0.73
N ILE A 469 32.52 5.06 0.40
CA ILE A 469 31.92 5.36 1.70
C ILE A 469 32.32 6.78 2.11
N ALA A 470 31.35 7.63 2.44
CA ALA A 470 31.60 9.00 2.87
C ALA A 470 30.75 9.33 4.09
N ASN A 471 31.40 9.64 5.22
CA ASN A 471 30.74 10.18 6.39
C ASN A 471 31.36 11.53 6.80
N THR A 472 30.64 12.63 6.62
CA THR A 472 31.26 13.96 6.72
C THR A 472 31.74 14.30 8.13
N ASN A 473 30.88 14.13 9.15
CA ASN A 473 31.15 14.58 10.52
C ASN A 473 31.39 13.44 11.51
N GLY A 474 31.01 12.21 11.18
CA GLY A 474 31.12 11.07 12.09
C GLY A 474 32.11 9.99 11.65
N TRP A 475 32.01 8.84 12.29
CA TRP A 475 32.91 7.69 12.12
C TRP A 475 32.36 6.67 11.12
N VAL A 476 33.22 5.79 10.63
CA VAL A 476 32.86 4.65 9.77
C VAL A 476 33.36 3.37 10.44
N ASN A 477 32.48 2.39 10.62
CA ASN A 477 32.78 1.06 11.14
C ASN A 477 32.17 0.03 10.17
N ILE A 478 33.01 -0.73 9.47
CA ILE A 478 32.54 -1.79 8.56
C ILE A 478 33.19 -3.08 9.01
N THR A 479 32.37 -4.06 9.35
CA THR A 479 32.79 -5.43 9.65
C THR A 479 32.26 -6.36 8.57
N THR A 480 33.10 -7.29 8.12
CA THR A 480 32.72 -8.37 7.21
C THR A 480 33.19 -9.69 7.81
N HIS A 481 32.52 -10.80 7.51
CA HIS A 481 32.90 -12.12 8.02
C HIS A 481 33.75 -12.96 7.03
N SER A 482 33.93 -12.48 5.80
CA SER A 482 34.96 -12.92 4.84
C SER A 482 35.30 -11.73 3.91
N PRO A 483 36.27 -11.76 2.97
CA PRO A 483 37.16 -10.62 2.69
C PRO A 483 36.47 -9.29 2.42
N LEU A 484 37.15 -8.20 2.81
CA LEU A 484 36.76 -6.82 2.48
C LEU A 484 37.63 -6.27 1.34
N ASN A 485 37.01 -6.03 0.19
CA ASN A 485 37.63 -5.42 -0.98
C ASN A 485 37.31 -3.92 -1.05
N VAL A 486 38.29 -3.07 -0.77
CA VAL A 486 38.15 -1.61 -0.81
C VAL A 486 38.55 -1.09 -2.19
N ASN A 487 37.57 -1.00 -3.10
CA ASN A 487 37.78 -0.58 -4.49
C ASN A 487 37.49 0.91 -4.74
N ALA A 488 36.90 1.61 -3.76
CA ALA A 488 36.63 3.04 -3.78
C ALA A 488 37.01 3.70 -2.46
N ASN A 489 36.97 5.04 -2.43
CA ASN A 489 37.42 5.79 -1.27
C ASN A 489 36.54 5.54 -0.03
N VAL A 490 37.16 5.55 1.14
CA VAL A 490 36.48 5.59 2.44
C VAL A 490 36.92 6.87 3.14
N THR A 491 35.97 7.73 3.50
CA THR A 491 36.25 9.03 4.14
C THR A 491 35.38 9.25 5.35
N ALA A 492 35.96 9.79 6.43
CA ALA A 492 35.27 10.06 7.67
C ALA A 492 35.72 11.36 8.35
N GLY A 493 34.81 12.05 9.02
CA GLY A 493 35.12 13.11 9.98
C GLY A 493 35.81 12.57 11.24
N GLY A 494 35.33 11.42 11.72
CA GLY A 494 35.82 10.67 12.88
C GLY A 494 36.63 9.44 12.49
N ASN A 495 36.66 8.44 13.37
CA ASN A 495 37.43 7.21 13.17
C ASN A 495 36.97 6.43 11.93
N ILE A 496 37.89 5.70 11.31
CA ILE A 496 37.58 4.66 10.33
C ILE A 496 38.07 3.33 10.88
N ASN A 497 37.16 2.37 11.06
CA ASN A 497 37.46 1.00 11.43
C ASN A 497 36.95 0.09 10.32
N LEU A 498 37.85 -0.65 9.69
CA LEU A 498 37.51 -1.66 8.69
C LEU A 498 38.02 -3.01 9.16
N THR A 499 37.13 -3.99 9.24
CA THR A 499 37.43 -5.33 9.78
C THR A 499 37.00 -6.38 8.76
N ALA A 500 37.93 -7.23 8.33
CA ALA A 500 37.62 -8.53 7.74
C ALA A 500 37.84 -9.58 8.83
N GLY A 501 36.73 -10.05 9.41
CA GLY A 501 36.70 -11.00 10.51
C GLY A 501 36.90 -12.44 10.05
N ASP A 502 37.21 -13.30 11.02
CA ASP A 502 37.38 -14.74 10.85
C ASP A 502 36.12 -15.46 11.31
N ASN A 503 35.41 -16.08 10.37
CA ASN A 503 34.23 -16.88 10.68
C ASN A 503 34.28 -18.30 10.09
N ASP A 504 35.37 -18.69 9.43
CA ASP A 504 35.48 -20.03 8.89
C ASP A 504 36.86 -20.68 9.09
N SER A 505 37.39 -21.35 8.07
CA SER A 505 38.73 -21.95 8.12
C SER A 505 39.46 -21.65 6.82
N ALA A 506 38.98 -20.65 6.07
CA ALA A 506 39.50 -20.20 4.81
C ALA A 506 40.52 -19.10 5.08
N ASN A 507 41.69 -19.25 4.46
CA ASN A 507 42.81 -18.32 4.53
C ASN A 507 42.62 -17.14 3.57
N ASN A 508 41.42 -16.55 3.53
CA ASN A 508 41.06 -15.48 2.61
C ASN A 508 40.31 -14.32 3.28
N ASP A 509 40.42 -14.16 4.59
CA ASP A 509 39.79 -13.07 5.36
C ASP A 509 40.65 -11.80 5.29
N ASP A 510 40.92 -11.40 4.05
CA ASP A 510 41.81 -10.31 3.68
C ASP A 510 41.09 -8.96 3.69
N ILE A 511 41.85 -7.90 4.00
CA ILE A 511 41.53 -6.55 3.54
C ILE A 511 42.39 -6.25 2.31
N THR A 512 41.75 -6.13 1.14
CA THR A 512 42.43 -5.77 -0.11
C THR A 512 42.02 -4.37 -0.57
N ILE A 513 43.00 -3.48 -0.72
CA ILE A 513 42.79 -2.08 -1.13
C ILE A 513 43.30 -1.87 -2.55
N ALA A 514 42.41 -1.40 -3.44
CA ALA A 514 42.74 -1.16 -4.83
C ALA A 514 43.70 0.03 -5.03
N ALA A 515 44.28 0.12 -6.24
CA ALA A 515 45.17 1.21 -6.59
C ALA A 515 44.41 2.55 -6.62
N ASN A 516 45.05 3.60 -6.11
CA ASN A 516 44.51 4.97 -6.07
C ASN A 516 43.29 5.17 -5.16
N VAL A 517 43.03 4.23 -4.25
CA VAL A 517 42.00 4.35 -3.21
C VAL A 517 42.54 5.09 -2.00
N ASN A 518 41.73 5.99 -1.46
CA ASN A 518 42.02 6.71 -0.23
C ASN A 518 41.18 6.17 0.94
N ILE A 519 41.81 5.99 2.09
CA ILE A 519 41.14 5.74 3.38
C ILE A 519 41.55 6.89 4.30
N GLN A 520 40.66 7.87 4.47
CA GLN A 520 41.02 9.16 5.08
C GLN A 520 40.06 9.57 6.18
N SER A 521 40.56 9.56 7.41
CA SER A 521 39.96 10.27 8.53
C SER A 521 40.52 11.69 8.61
N THR A 522 39.66 12.68 8.86
CA THR A 522 40.08 14.09 9.03
C THR A 522 40.27 14.51 10.49
N GLY A 523 39.75 13.74 11.44
CA GLY A 523 39.76 14.09 12.86
C GLY A 523 39.82 12.91 13.84
N GLY A 524 39.98 11.67 13.35
CA GLY A 524 40.04 10.45 14.15
C GLY A 524 41.17 9.50 13.72
N ASP A 525 41.13 8.28 14.24
CA ASP A 525 42.08 7.21 13.92
C ASP A 525 41.64 6.43 12.67
N VAL A 526 42.58 5.70 12.05
CA VAL A 526 42.27 4.67 11.03
C VAL A 526 42.75 3.32 11.53
N THR A 527 41.84 2.35 11.67
CA THR A 527 42.14 0.97 12.05
C THR A 527 41.71 0.02 10.95
N LEU A 528 42.64 -0.79 10.45
CA LEU A 528 42.37 -1.90 9.54
C LEU A 528 42.72 -3.21 10.26
N GLN A 529 41.78 -4.14 10.32
CA GLN A 529 41.96 -5.45 10.97
C GLN A 529 41.52 -6.56 10.02
N ALA A 530 42.45 -7.44 9.63
CA ALA A 530 42.18 -8.61 8.81
C ALA A 530 42.42 -9.89 9.62
N GLY A 531 41.59 -10.90 9.39
CA GLY A 531 41.85 -12.28 9.77
C GLY A 531 43.18 -12.72 9.17
N ASP A 532 43.35 -12.49 7.88
CA ASP A 532 44.57 -12.77 7.11
C ASP A 532 45.31 -11.47 6.75
N ASP A 533 45.46 -11.20 5.45
CA ASP A 533 46.38 -10.19 4.93
C ASP A 533 45.72 -8.81 4.84
N ILE A 534 46.53 -7.77 5.06
CA ILE A 534 46.21 -6.40 4.64
C ILE A 534 47.10 -6.06 3.46
N THR A 535 46.50 -5.90 2.28
CA THR A 535 47.24 -5.57 1.05
C THR A 535 46.71 -4.30 0.40
N GLN A 536 47.63 -3.50 -0.14
CA GLN A 536 47.30 -2.32 -0.95
C GLN A 536 48.08 -2.36 -2.25
N ALA A 537 47.38 -2.20 -3.38
CA ALA A 537 48.02 -2.10 -4.69
C ALA A 537 48.77 -0.77 -4.87
N ALA A 538 49.88 -0.79 -5.61
CA ALA A 538 50.67 0.40 -5.89
C ALA A 538 49.84 1.44 -6.68
N GLY A 539 49.93 2.71 -6.27
CA GLY A 539 49.18 3.80 -6.89
C GLY A 539 49.34 5.11 -6.12
N SER A 540 48.44 6.07 -6.38
CA SER A 540 48.40 7.36 -5.69
C SER A 540 47.49 7.39 -4.46
N GLY A 541 47.06 6.22 -3.98
CA GLY A 541 46.15 6.11 -2.84
C GLY A 541 46.85 6.50 -1.54
N VAL A 542 46.09 7.07 -0.60
CA VAL A 542 46.60 7.51 0.70
C VAL A 542 45.73 6.94 1.82
N ILE A 543 46.38 6.32 2.81
CA ILE A 543 45.75 5.99 4.10
C ILE A 543 46.19 7.06 5.11
N SER A 544 45.27 7.86 5.63
CA SER A 544 45.60 8.97 6.56
C SER A 544 44.58 9.11 7.68
N ALA A 545 45.07 9.44 8.87
CA ALA A 545 44.27 9.68 10.07
C ALA A 545 44.21 11.18 10.46
N GLY A 546 44.53 12.11 9.56
CA GLY A 546 44.41 13.55 9.85
C GLY A 546 45.27 14.05 11.03
N GLY A 547 46.31 13.31 11.40
CA GLY A 547 47.14 13.55 12.60
C GLY A 547 46.88 12.60 13.78
N GLY A 548 45.89 11.70 13.67
CA GLY A 548 45.64 10.60 14.60
C GLY A 548 46.56 9.39 14.39
N GLU A 549 46.13 8.23 14.89
CA GLU A 549 46.83 6.96 14.77
C GLU A 549 46.32 6.15 13.57
N ILE A 550 47.25 5.50 12.86
CA ILE A 550 46.96 4.48 11.86
C ILE A 550 47.35 3.13 12.47
N LYS A 551 46.43 2.17 12.50
CA LYS A 551 46.59 0.84 13.09
C LYS A 551 46.31 -0.21 12.02
N LEU A 552 47.26 -1.09 11.76
CA LEU A 552 47.12 -2.21 10.83
C LEU A 552 47.36 -3.52 11.58
N TYR A 553 46.37 -4.40 11.58
CA TYR A 553 46.41 -5.70 12.26
C TYR A 553 46.09 -6.81 11.27
N ALA A 554 47.08 -7.64 10.94
CA ALA A 554 46.92 -8.80 10.06
C ALA A 554 47.20 -10.08 10.88
N GLY A 555 46.43 -11.15 10.65
CA GLY A 555 46.59 -12.42 11.38
C GLY A 555 45.83 -12.48 12.70
N HIS A 556 44.61 -11.91 12.74
CA HIS A 556 43.80 -11.78 13.96
C HIS A 556 43.05 -13.07 14.38
N ASP A 557 43.09 -14.10 13.53
CA ASP A 557 42.41 -15.40 13.68
C ASP A 557 43.26 -16.47 14.43
N ASN A 558 44.57 -16.26 14.53
CA ASN A 558 45.57 -17.16 15.09
C ASN A 558 45.88 -18.42 14.27
N ASP A 559 45.58 -18.44 12.97
CA ASP A 559 45.95 -19.56 12.10
C ASP A 559 47.44 -19.51 11.69
N GLY A 560 48.03 -18.31 11.78
CA GLY A 560 49.42 -18.00 11.53
C GLY A 560 49.70 -17.28 10.21
N ASP A 561 48.68 -17.07 9.40
CA ASP A 561 48.69 -16.20 8.25
C ASP A 561 48.42 -14.74 8.68
N GLY A 562 48.60 -13.78 7.76
CA GLY A 562 48.54 -12.35 8.08
C GLY A 562 49.80 -11.55 7.77
N LEU A 563 49.96 -11.20 6.50
CA LEU A 563 50.93 -10.28 5.93
C LEU A 563 50.37 -8.84 5.94
N ILE A 564 51.24 -7.86 6.17
CA ILE A 564 50.95 -6.45 5.84
C ILE A 564 51.80 -6.06 4.63
N ASN A 565 51.17 -5.62 3.54
CA ASN A 565 51.84 -5.21 2.31
C ASN A 565 51.23 -3.93 1.72
N MET A 566 51.79 -2.79 2.10
CA MET A 566 51.33 -1.45 1.72
C MET A 566 52.23 -0.88 0.62
N GLN A 567 51.70 -0.80 -0.60
CA GLN A 567 52.46 -0.37 -1.78
C GLN A 567 52.18 1.08 -2.23
N ALA A 568 51.29 1.79 -1.53
CA ALA A 568 51.05 3.22 -1.69
C ALA A 568 51.35 3.97 -0.36
N VAL A 569 50.89 5.22 -0.25
CA VAL A 569 51.25 6.10 0.86
C VAL A 569 50.47 5.75 2.12
N VAL A 570 51.18 5.57 3.23
CA VAL A 570 50.61 5.46 4.58
C VAL A 570 51.04 6.68 5.40
N GLY A 571 50.06 7.50 5.78
CA GLY A 571 50.21 8.76 6.51
C GLY A 571 50.20 10.01 5.62
N SER A 572 50.12 11.18 6.26
CA SER A 572 50.20 12.52 5.67
C SER A 572 51.27 13.40 6.34
N GLY A 573 52.08 12.82 7.23
CA GLY A 573 53.25 13.43 7.87
C GLY A 573 53.03 13.88 9.31
N ALA A 574 51.87 13.63 9.91
CA ALA A 574 51.57 13.97 11.31
C ALA A 574 51.19 12.75 12.16
N GLU A 575 50.98 11.60 11.53
CA GLU A 575 50.39 10.41 12.12
C GLU A 575 51.44 9.52 12.78
N THR A 576 50.96 8.67 13.68
CA THR A 576 51.69 7.51 14.18
C THR A 576 51.14 6.25 13.53
N LEU A 577 52.01 5.37 13.04
CA LEU A 577 51.63 4.06 12.50
C LEU A 577 51.97 2.94 13.49
N ALA A 578 50.98 2.11 13.82
CA ALA A 578 51.15 0.88 14.57
C ALA A 578 50.77 -0.31 13.71
N MET A 579 51.62 -1.34 13.68
CA MET A 579 51.41 -2.53 12.87
C MET A 579 51.65 -3.80 13.68
N THR A 580 50.75 -4.77 13.56
CA THR A 580 50.98 -6.14 14.02
C THR A 580 50.62 -7.11 12.92
N ALA A 581 51.50 -8.07 12.66
CA ALA A 581 51.32 -9.10 11.64
C ALA A 581 51.87 -10.45 12.16
N ASN A 582 51.30 -11.55 11.68
CA ASN A 582 51.92 -12.87 11.87
C ASN A 582 53.05 -13.10 10.86
N GLN A 583 52.86 -12.64 9.62
CA GLN A 583 53.83 -12.71 8.54
C GLN A 583 54.53 -11.35 8.30
N GLY A 584 55.22 -11.22 7.17
CA GLY A 584 56.00 -10.04 6.82
C GLY A 584 55.23 -8.71 6.91
N ILE A 585 55.96 -7.62 7.14
CA ILE A 585 55.42 -6.25 7.09
C ILE A 585 56.20 -5.49 6.04
N THR A 586 55.52 -4.97 5.03
CA THR A 586 56.12 -4.09 4.02
C THR A 586 55.30 -2.81 3.93
N VAL A 587 55.97 -1.66 4.08
CA VAL A 587 55.41 -0.33 3.80
C VAL A 587 56.36 0.39 2.86
N ALA A 588 55.95 0.53 1.60
CA ALA A 588 56.78 1.08 0.53
C ALA A 588 56.91 2.61 0.60
N ASP A 589 55.93 3.30 1.17
CA ASP A 589 55.97 4.74 1.35
C ASP A 589 55.21 5.15 2.63
N ALA A 590 55.96 5.60 3.65
CA ALA A 590 55.40 6.00 4.93
C ALA A 590 55.71 7.48 5.24
N GLU A 591 54.67 8.32 5.28
CA GLU A 591 54.75 9.75 5.63
C GLU A 591 54.23 9.92 7.07
N LEU A 592 55.11 9.71 8.06
CA LEU A 592 54.72 9.57 9.48
C LEU A 592 55.67 10.33 10.41
N THR A 593 55.25 10.53 11.67
CA THR A 593 56.15 11.00 12.75
C THR A 593 56.70 9.86 13.59
N THR A 594 55.89 8.83 13.84
CA THR A 594 56.23 7.74 14.76
C THR A 594 55.79 6.40 14.17
N ILE A 595 56.54 5.34 14.45
CA ILE A 595 56.19 3.98 14.03
C ILE A 595 56.41 2.95 15.14
N ASN A 596 55.49 2.00 15.23
CA ASN A 596 55.59 0.77 16.00
C ASN A 596 55.24 -0.43 15.11
N ALA A 597 56.04 -1.50 15.12
CA ALA A 597 55.76 -2.69 14.31
C ALA A 597 56.14 -4.00 15.00
N PHE A 598 55.25 -4.99 14.94
CA PHE A 598 55.49 -6.34 15.45
C PHE A 598 55.17 -7.41 14.40
N ASN A 599 56.15 -8.24 14.09
CA ASN A 599 55.97 -9.48 13.33
C ASN A 599 56.19 -10.68 14.27
N SER A 600 55.16 -11.52 14.41
CA SER A 600 55.09 -12.56 15.43
C SER A 600 55.64 -13.93 14.98
N ILE A 601 55.57 -14.29 13.68
CA ILE A 601 55.90 -15.64 13.19
C ILE A 601 57.08 -15.66 12.25
N ASN A 602 56.97 -15.06 11.06
CA ASN A 602 57.98 -15.17 10.00
C ASN A 602 57.91 -14.02 8.97
N GLY A 603 58.93 -13.91 8.11
CA GLY A 603 59.00 -12.86 7.08
C GLY A 603 59.78 -11.63 7.54
N ASN A 604 60.03 -10.69 6.64
CA ASN A 604 60.82 -9.49 6.94
C ASN A 604 59.91 -8.32 7.30
N ILE A 605 60.45 -7.37 8.08
CA ILE A 605 59.87 -6.03 8.23
C ILE A 605 60.69 -5.08 7.32
N ASN A 606 60.06 -4.50 6.31
CA ASN A 606 60.67 -3.54 5.38
C ASN A 606 59.84 -2.25 5.36
N ILE A 607 60.39 -1.16 5.88
CA ILE A 607 59.70 0.13 5.93
C ILE A 607 60.55 1.17 5.22
N THR A 608 59.95 1.85 4.23
CA THR A 608 60.55 3.03 3.60
C THR A 608 59.75 4.25 4.01
N ALA A 609 60.31 5.05 4.91
CA ALA A 609 59.78 6.35 5.26
C ALA A 609 60.33 7.40 4.31
N ASN A 610 59.50 7.82 3.37
CA ASN A 610 59.73 9.04 2.63
C ASN A 610 59.07 10.12 3.47
N THR A 611 59.85 11.06 4.00
CA THR A 611 59.25 12.26 4.58
C THR A 611 59.47 13.35 3.55
N THR A 612 58.41 13.83 2.93
CA THR A 612 58.42 14.94 1.96
C THR A 612 59.18 16.19 2.46
N THR A 613 59.52 16.26 3.76
CA THR A 613 60.22 17.38 4.41
C THR A 613 61.46 17.01 5.26
N SER A 614 62.13 15.85 5.07
CA SER A 614 63.28 15.42 5.90
C SER A 614 62.98 15.44 7.41
N ARG A 615 61.83 14.87 7.80
CA ARG A 615 61.40 14.80 9.19
C ARG A 615 62.12 13.65 9.91
N THR A 616 62.26 13.80 11.21
CA THR A 616 62.69 12.70 12.08
C THR A 616 61.58 11.67 12.15
N LEU A 617 61.90 10.42 11.84
CA LEU A 617 61.04 9.28 12.14
C LEU A 617 61.42 8.75 13.52
N THR A 618 60.47 8.73 14.44
CA THR A 618 60.66 8.16 15.78
C THR A 618 60.21 6.71 15.79
N ILE A 619 61.04 5.81 16.29
CA ILE A 619 60.68 4.41 16.53
C ILE A 619 60.43 4.23 18.03
N ASP A 620 59.17 4.02 18.39
CA ASP A 620 58.74 4.06 19.79
C ASP A 620 57.57 3.10 20.07
N ASP A 621 57.38 2.74 21.33
CA ASP A 621 56.34 1.80 21.76
C ASP A 621 55.01 2.47 22.15
N VAL A 622 54.91 3.79 22.03
CA VAL A 622 53.85 4.63 22.63
C VAL A 622 52.42 4.18 22.28
N VAL A 623 52.19 3.61 21.10
CA VAL A 623 50.84 3.18 20.67
C VAL A 623 50.47 1.79 21.21
N LEU A 624 51.32 0.78 21.01
CA LEU A 624 50.98 -0.60 21.42
C LEU A 624 51.39 -0.93 22.86
N GLY A 625 52.22 -0.11 23.51
CA GLY A 625 52.74 -0.36 24.85
C GLY A 625 53.53 -1.67 24.97
N THR A 626 54.03 -2.18 23.85
CA THR A 626 54.68 -3.50 23.70
C THR A 626 56.03 -3.59 24.41
N GLY A 627 56.60 -2.46 24.84
CA GLY A 627 57.94 -2.38 25.38
C GLY A 627 59.03 -2.30 24.30
N PHE A 628 58.67 -2.27 23.01
CA PHE A 628 59.61 -2.17 21.89
C PHE A 628 59.01 -1.31 20.78
N GLY A 629 59.86 -0.58 20.05
CA GLY A 629 59.41 0.15 18.87
C GLY A 629 59.18 -0.79 17.69
N ILE A 630 60.17 -1.61 17.34
CA ILE A 630 60.04 -2.62 16.27
C ILE A 630 60.56 -3.97 16.73
N LYS A 631 59.81 -5.04 16.47
CA LYS A 631 60.25 -6.41 16.74
C LYS A 631 59.82 -7.35 15.63
N ASN A 632 60.81 -8.07 15.09
CA ASN A 632 60.58 -9.20 14.20
C ASN A 632 61.11 -10.47 14.86
N ASN A 633 60.23 -11.43 15.17
CA ASN A 633 60.62 -12.67 15.83
C ASN A 633 61.52 -13.56 14.94
N ASN A 634 61.20 -13.71 13.64
CA ASN A 634 61.96 -14.55 12.71
C ASN A 634 62.13 -13.92 11.32
N GLY A 635 62.90 -12.84 11.25
CA GLY A 635 63.30 -12.23 9.98
C GLY A 635 64.18 -11.00 10.15
N ASN A 636 64.50 -10.35 9.04
CA ASN A 636 65.27 -9.11 9.04
C ASN A 636 64.35 -7.90 9.26
N VAL A 637 64.94 -6.81 9.74
CA VAL A 637 64.32 -5.49 9.81
C VAL A 637 65.14 -4.55 8.93
N THR A 638 64.48 -3.90 7.97
CA THR A 638 65.08 -2.87 7.11
C THR A 638 64.28 -1.59 7.24
N ILE A 639 64.92 -0.49 7.60
CA ILE A 639 64.26 0.82 7.70
C ILE A 639 65.06 1.84 6.91
N VAL A 640 64.41 2.40 5.89
CA VAL A 640 64.98 3.50 5.10
C VAL A 640 64.24 4.77 5.47
N ASN A 641 64.96 5.80 5.94
CA ASN A 641 64.41 7.14 6.09
C ASN A 641 65.32 8.13 5.35
N ASN A 642 64.70 9.06 4.60
CA ASN A 642 65.43 10.16 3.95
C ASN A 642 65.84 11.27 4.94
N GLY A 643 65.29 11.25 6.16
CA GLY A 643 65.64 12.13 7.28
C GLY A 643 66.47 11.46 8.37
N THR A 644 66.20 11.82 9.63
CA THR A 644 66.83 11.21 10.82
C THR A 644 65.94 10.10 11.36
N ILE A 645 66.52 8.99 11.83
CA ILE A 645 65.79 8.00 12.63
C ILE A 645 66.15 8.24 14.10
N ASP A 646 65.16 8.50 14.93
CA ASP A 646 65.31 8.62 16.38
C ASP A 646 64.76 7.37 17.08
N ILE A 647 65.51 6.89 18.07
CA ILE A 647 65.20 5.66 18.82
C ILE A 647 65.42 5.99 20.30
N PRO A 648 64.42 6.59 20.98
CA PRO A 648 64.58 7.09 22.35
C PRO A 648 64.87 5.98 23.38
N GLY A 649 64.64 4.72 23.02
CA GLY A 649 64.96 3.52 23.79
C GLY A 649 63.82 3.10 24.71
N THR A 650 63.46 1.81 24.69
CA THR A 650 62.34 1.25 25.46
C THR A 650 62.83 0.43 26.67
N ASN A 651 62.00 0.33 27.73
CA ASN A 651 62.34 -0.37 28.97
C ASN A 651 61.68 -1.76 29.05
N ILE A 652 62.34 -2.81 28.52
CA ILE A 652 61.95 -4.21 28.77
C ILE A 652 62.84 -4.85 29.84
N PRO A 653 62.28 -5.39 30.93
CA PRO A 653 63.04 -6.19 31.89
C PRO A 653 63.69 -7.41 31.22
N GLY A 654 65.03 -7.50 31.26
CA GLY A 654 65.80 -8.65 30.76
C GLY A 654 66.45 -8.48 29.38
N TRP A 655 66.24 -7.34 28.73
CA TRP A 655 66.88 -6.98 27.45
C TRP A 655 67.89 -5.85 27.65
N PRO A 656 68.89 -5.67 26.76
CA PRO A 656 69.80 -4.54 26.84
C PRO A 656 69.02 -3.22 26.81
N ALA A 657 69.30 -2.31 27.75
CA ALA A 657 68.71 -0.98 27.75
C ALA A 657 69.01 -0.27 26.42
N GLY A 658 67.98 0.23 25.73
CA GLY A 658 68.11 1.05 24.52
C GLY A 658 67.91 0.34 23.18
N ALA A 659 67.50 -0.92 23.13
CA ALA A 659 67.24 -1.63 21.87
C ALA A 659 65.79 -1.45 21.42
N GLY A 660 65.43 -0.28 20.88
CA GLY A 660 64.07 -0.05 20.35
C GLY A 660 63.71 -0.88 19.10
N ILE A 661 64.65 -1.64 18.53
CA ILE A 661 64.49 -2.48 17.32
C ILE A 661 65.09 -3.87 17.55
N TYR A 662 64.36 -4.93 17.16
CA TYR A 662 64.77 -6.32 17.27
C TYR A 662 64.51 -7.12 15.98
N GLY A 663 65.50 -7.93 15.56
CA GLY A 663 65.39 -8.83 14.40
C GLY A 663 66.68 -9.64 14.17
N ASN A 664 66.69 -10.55 13.19
CA ASN A 664 67.85 -11.38 12.86
C ASN A 664 69.02 -10.54 12.32
N ASN A 665 68.72 -9.62 11.40
CA ASN A 665 69.60 -8.55 10.95
C ASN A 665 68.80 -7.25 10.91
N ILE A 666 69.44 -6.15 11.28
CA ILE A 666 68.84 -4.81 11.29
C ILE A 666 69.67 -3.94 10.34
N THR A 667 69.03 -3.36 9.32
CA THR A 667 69.64 -2.48 8.31
C THR A 667 69.01 -1.10 8.33
#